data_AF-F8GCJ6-F1
#
_entry.id   AF-F8GCJ6-F1
#
_cell.length_a   1.000
_cell.length_b   1.000
_cell.length_c   1.000
_cell.angle_alpha   90.00
_cell.angle_beta   90.00
_cell.angle_gamma   90.00
#
_symmetry.space_group_name_H-M   'P 1'
#
loop_
_entity.id
_entity.type
_entity.pdbx_description
1 polymer ?
#
loop_
_entity_poly.entity_id
_entity_poly.type
_entity_poly.pdbx_seq_one_letter_code
_entity_poly.pdbx_strand_id
1 'polypeptide(L)'
;MSAHKGYGQTWWGAQWLNSLSQIDYDNRLPRGRSYANKGSVTKIEIRQGNIHAKVKGSRPQPYTVKIEVPAMPKPQAKVLLDALALDPVVISKMLNRELDPAVLERVRMLKIDIFPARWSDLSMSCSCPDWAVPCKHLAAVIYLISREIDGNPFMVFSLKGVDLIQELKARHISIESEAKAALPIADDLLGQSHQHAATVPDVADATDYYSVLDYSTLPDLAVSLVSVLPANPAFFQQGDFRVIYEKVMKRVIKQARLALNSVVETDQAKSAITAADKPHITLNTSYQPALAGLTAPLRWPDWVSDLQQIAEADLPDLQPEVAAMLHARMTSLHLLAKGAVLPQVFNADKLGVGLRWLPAMLDETVSALIGQLAARLPSGLLAFHGDKQVVNLSGEVQAVALCSLFLSEFIRRWSDAGAEKPYGNKLIDLFFGHGHTRFEGPGEGEVGSGVQLWLARFHIGHQAHVPVLRLEEEHIGFSLSLGVAARNDLLQEPASFASLLTDPAWQENRYSVLRTVALLAEFFPDFNGYINTGATTPIALSAEALPAFLFDVLPVIRLLGIRALLPKALDRVLRPRLSMKLSGKDSGSSGYLNANDIFGFDWTVAIGHNQLTQAEFEELVKTAHGIVRFRGEYVYLDPAEIERLRLQLEKPPRTTQAELLRIALTEEYLGSPVMLDAQARDMIRELTEIGSVPLPGALNAILRPYQERGYAWLYRNIRIGFGSVIADDMGLGKTLQVIVTLLKLKEEGKLEEAKALVIVPTSLLTNWTKEIARFAPALKVDIFHGTERVLEKERPDVLLTTYGLVRSDLAKLKKLTWCLVIVDEAQNIKNPAAEQTKAVKAIPAGSFVALTGTPVENRLSEYWSIMDFANRGFLGNLTSFTKEFAVPIQSHHDQHVANRFKRITSPFLLRRLKSDKSIISDLPDKIEQNQYCELTEKQAALYESVVREALRVISGESDTFKRQGLVLQMIMALKQICNHPAQYLKKGDTSANLSGKAELFLDLLEPLLAAHEKVLVFTQFREAGELLSAWIKERFGREPQFLHGGVARKTRDSMVERFQNDRTERIFLLSLKAGGTGLNLTAAANVIHFDLWWNPAVEAQATDRAYRIGQQHNVQVHRLITRATFEERINDMIQSKRNLADMTVGSGEKWIGNLSNNELKDVFSLG
;
A
#
# COMPACT_ATOMS: atom_id res chain seq x y z
N MET A 1 -25.73 25.24 -25.61
CA MET A 1 -26.30 26.34 -24.80
C MET A 1 -25.15 27.10 -24.18
N SER A 2 -24.89 28.34 -24.60
CA SER A 2 -23.85 29.19 -24.02
C SER A 2 -24.21 29.51 -22.58
N ALA A 3 -23.36 29.12 -21.61
CA ALA A 3 -23.53 29.45 -20.21
C ALA A 3 -23.82 30.95 -20.04
N HIS A 4 -24.97 31.29 -19.48
CA HIS A 4 -25.29 32.66 -19.12
C HIS A 4 -24.24 33.13 -18.11
N LYS A 5 -23.41 34.12 -18.44
CA LYS A 5 -22.60 34.82 -17.44
C LYS A 5 -23.57 35.48 -16.45
N GLY A 6 -23.59 34.99 -15.22
CA GLY A 6 -24.45 35.49 -14.15
C GLY A 6 -23.92 36.81 -13.60
N TYR A 7 -24.80 37.80 -13.45
CA TYR A 7 -24.55 39.04 -12.71
C TYR A 7 -25.59 39.10 -11.58
N GLY A 8 -25.22 39.57 -10.40
CA GLY A 8 -26.07 39.57 -9.22
C GLY A 8 -26.26 38.16 -8.67
N GLN A 9 -25.17 37.39 -8.57
CA GLN A 9 -25.18 36.03 -8.02
C GLN A 9 -25.23 36.04 -6.49
N THR A 10 -24.63 37.04 -5.85
CA THR A 10 -24.72 37.25 -4.40
C THR A 10 -25.95 38.08 -4.08
N TRP A 11 -26.43 38.00 -2.83
CA TRP A 11 -27.56 38.83 -2.38
C TRP A 11 -27.29 40.32 -2.58
N TRP A 12 -26.08 40.82 -2.28
CA TRP A 12 -25.71 42.23 -2.43
C TRP A 12 -25.55 42.67 -3.88
N GLY A 13 -24.96 41.85 -4.75
CA GLY A 13 -24.92 42.13 -6.18
C GLY A 13 -26.31 42.13 -6.82
N ALA A 14 -27.18 41.20 -6.39
CA ALA A 14 -28.58 41.20 -6.78
C ALA A 14 -29.32 42.46 -6.30
N GLN A 15 -29.10 42.90 -5.04
CA GLN A 15 -29.69 44.14 -4.53
C GLN A 15 -29.21 45.37 -5.32
N TRP A 16 -27.93 45.45 -5.70
CA TRP A 16 -27.41 46.51 -6.56
C TRP A 16 -28.13 46.57 -7.93
N LEU A 17 -28.30 45.43 -8.58
CA LEU A 17 -29.03 45.38 -9.86
C LEU A 17 -30.52 45.64 -9.68
N ASN A 18 -31.13 45.12 -8.61
CA ASN A 18 -32.55 45.29 -8.32
C ASN A 18 -32.87 46.74 -8.02
N SER A 19 -32.04 47.45 -7.23
CA SER A 19 -32.26 48.87 -6.92
C SER A 19 -32.24 49.74 -8.17
N LEU A 20 -31.41 49.38 -9.17
CA LEU A 20 -31.31 50.08 -10.45
C LEU A 20 -32.37 49.61 -11.47
N SER A 21 -32.84 48.37 -11.36
CA SER A 21 -33.88 47.79 -12.23
C SER A 21 -35.28 48.28 -11.83
N GLN A 22 -35.55 48.43 -10.53
CA GLN A 22 -36.82 48.95 -10.00
C GLN A 22 -37.10 50.40 -10.39
N ILE A 23 -36.11 51.10 -10.93
CA ILE A 23 -36.17 52.50 -11.34
C ILE A 23 -35.89 52.67 -12.86
N ASP A 24 -35.78 51.56 -13.60
CA ASP A 24 -35.58 51.51 -15.05
C ASP A 24 -36.92 51.44 -15.81
N TYR A 25 -37.67 52.54 -15.79
CA TYR A 25 -38.99 52.64 -16.43
C TYR A 25 -38.99 52.39 -17.95
N ASP A 26 -37.82 52.42 -18.61
CA ASP A 26 -37.65 52.27 -20.06
C ASP A 26 -36.96 50.95 -20.48
N ASN A 27 -36.72 50.03 -19.53
CA ASN A 27 -36.05 48.75 -19.76
C ASN A 27 -34.69 48.90 -20.49
N ARG A 28 -33.88 49.88 -20.05
CA ARG A 28 -32.59 50.26 -20.64
C ARG A 28 -31.44 49.43 -20.09
N LEU A 29 -31.49 49.02 -18.82
CA LEU A 29 -30.44 48.24 -18.16
C LEU A 29 -30.23 46.89 -18.89
N PRO A 30 -31.25 46.08 -19.22
CA PRO A 30 -31.04 44.80 -19.92
C PRO A 30 -30.35 44.91 -21.29
N ARG A 31 -30.43 46.07 -21.96
CA ARG A 31 -29.79 46.32 -23.27
C ARG A 31 -28.26 46.30 -23.18
N GLY A 32 -27.68 46.65 -22.03
CA GLY A 32 -26.22 46.59 -21.79
C GLY A 32 -25.69 45.20 -21.49
N ARG A 33 -26.55 44.24 -21.11
CA ARG A 33 -26.16 42.89 -20.69
C ARG A 33 -25.44 42.12 -21.78
N SER A 34 -25.87 42.26 -23.04
CA SER A 34 -25.19 41.61 -24.17
C SER A 34 -23.77 42.12 -24.39
N TYR A 35 -23.51 43.41 -24.15
CA TYR A 35 -22.16 43.99 -24.29
C TYR A 35 -21.24 43.51 -23.16
N ALA A 36 -21.76 43.43 -21.94
CA ALA A 36 -21.03 42.86 -20.82
C ALA A 36 -20.67 41.38 -21.07
N ASN A 37 -21.63 40.57 -21.54
CA ASN A 37 -21.41 39.16 -21.85
C ASN A 37 -20.35 38.92 -22.92
N LYS A 38 -20.33 39.76 -23.96
CA LYS A 38 -19.36 39.72 -25.08
C LYS A 38 -17.95 40.18 -24.70
N GLY A 39 -17.72 40.60 -23.45
CA GLY A 39 -16.42 41.15 -23.02
C GLY A 39 -16.10 42.48 -23.69
N SER A 40 -17.13 43.26 -24.05
CA SER A 40 -16.94 44.55 -24.71
C SER A 40 -16.34 45.60 -23.78
N VAL A 41 -16.44 45.45 -22.46
CA VAL A 41 -15.69 46.28 -21.51
C VAL A 41 -14.27 45.73 -21.41
N THR A 42 -13.32 46.44 -22.01
CA THR A 42 -11.92 45.98 -22.12
C THR A 42 -11.06 46.43 -20.95
N LYS A 43 -11.49 47.45 -20.21
CA LYS A 43 -10.83 47.96 -19.00
C LYS A 43 -11.87 48.58 -18.06
N ILE A 44 -11.72 48.35 -16.76
CA ILE A 44 -12.51 48.99 -15.70
C ILE A 44 -11.58 49.30 -14.52
N GLU A 45 -11.71 50.51 -13.96
CA GLU A 45 -11.00 50.97 -12.77
C GLU A 45 -12.04 51.57 -11.82
N ILE A 46 -12.06 51.10 -10.57
CA ILE A 46 -12.98 51.55 -9.52
C ILE A 46 -12.14 52.12 -8.38
N ARG A 47 -12.36 53.39 -8.01
CA ARG A 47 -11.68 54.06 -6.89
C ARG A 47 -12.66 54.93 -6.10
N GLN A 48 -12.99 54.53 -4.87
CA GLN A 48 -13.76 55.33 -3.90
C GLN A 48 -15.01 56.03 -4.51
N GLY A 49 -15.84 55.26 -5.21
CA GLY A 49 -17.06 55.77 -5.87
C GLY A 49 -16.86 56.32 -7.29
N ASN A 50 -15.63 56.55 -7.75
CA ASN A 50 -15.33 56.91 -9.14
C ASN A 50 -15.01 55.65 -9.97
N ILE A 51 -15.83 55.37 -10.98
CA ILE A 51 -15.67 54.25 -11.90
C ILE A 51 -15.32 54.79 -13.28
N HIS A 52 -14.19 54.35 -13.82
CA HIS A 52 -13.73 54.64 -15.17
C HIS A 52 -13.64 53.34 -15.98
N ALA A 53 -14.23 53.29 -17.16
CA ALA A 53 -14.19 52.12 -18.01
C ALA A 53 -13.98 52.45 -19.49
N LYS A 54 -13.37 51.50 -20.22
CA LYS A 54 -13.25 51.51 -21.68
C LYS A 54 -14.15 50.43 -22.27
N VAL A 55 -15.09 50.83 -23.12
CA VAL A 55 -16.09 49.92 -23.71
C VAL A 55 -15.98 49.93 -25.23
N LYS A 56 -15.60 48.79 -25.82
CA LYS A 56 -15.58 48.56 -27.26
C LYS A 56 -17.01 48.60 -27.80
N GLY A 57 -17.26 49.53 -28.71
CA GLY A 57 -18.54 49.65 -29.41
C GLY A 57 -18.37 49.61 -30.93
N SER A 58 -19.14 50.40 -31.66
CA SER A 58 -19.07 50.45 -33.13
C SER A 58 -17.85 51.20 -33.68
N ARG A 59 -17.17 52.00 -32.86
CA ARG A 59 -15.93 52.70 -33.24
C ARG A 59 -14.69 51.84 -32.99
N PRO A 60 -13.60 52.01 -33.77
CA PRO A 60 -12.33 51.31 -33.54
C PRO A 60 -11.72 51.60 -32.17
N GLN A 61 -11.84 52.85 -31.70
CA GLN A 61 -11.42 53.26 -30.37
C GLN A 61 -12.54 52.99 -29.34
N PRO A 62 -12.25 52.36 -28.19
CA PRO A 62 -13.23 52.15 -27.12
C PRO A 62 -13.80 53.46 -26.59
N TYR A 63 -15.10 53.46 -26.25
CA TYR A 63 -15.75 54.58 -25.58
C TYR A 63 -15.32 54.69 -24.13
N THR A 64 -15.17 55.92 -23.64
CA THR A 64 -14.88 56.21 -22.24
C THR A 64 -16.17 56.36 -21.48
N VAL A 65 -16.32 55.59 -20.41
CA VAL A 65 -17.46 55.63 -19.48
C VAL A 65 -16.96 56.12 -18.13
N LYS A 66 -17.69 57.07 -17.52
CA LYS A 66 -17.50 57.51 -16.13
C LYS A 66 -18.81 57.34 -15.36
N ILE A 67 -18.78 56.66 -14.22
CA ILE A 67 -19.88 56.58 -13.26
C ILE A 67 -19.34 57.04 -11.91
N GLU A 68 -20.04 57.92 -11.22
CA GLU A 68 -19.64 58.49 -9.94
C GLU A 68 -20.78 58.29 -8.93
N VAL A 69 -20.45 57.60 -7.84
CA VAL A 69 -21.35 57.26 -6.74
C VAL A 69 -21.11 58.26 -5.59
N PRO A 70 -22.14 59.00 -5.12
CA PRO A 70 -21.99 59.96 -4.03
C PRO A 70 -21.54 59.31 -2.73
N ALA A 71 -20.59 59.95 -2.04
CA ALA A 71 -20.07 59.47 -0.76
C ALA A 71 -21.12 59.55 0.37
N MET A 72 -21.06 58.61 1.30
CA MET A 72 -21.86 58.62 2.53
C MET A 72 -21.34 59.69 3.50
N PRO A 73 -22.22 60.46 4.17
CA PRO A 73 -21.80 61.38 5.22
C PRO A 73 -21.07 60.66 6.36
N LYS A 74 -19.90 61.17 6.76
CA LYS A 74 -19.08 60.57 7.85
C LYS A 74 -19.84 60.27 9.15
N PRO A 75 -20.76 61.13 9.64
CA PRO A 75 -21.53 60.82 10.85
C PRO A 75 -22.47 59.62 10.69
N GLN A 76 -23.09 59.46 9.52
CA GLN A 76 -23.95 58.31 9.22
C GLN A 76 -23.13 57.02 9.12
N ALA A 77 -21.97 57.10 8.46
CA ALA A 77 -21.03 55.98 8.41
C ALA A 77 -20.64 55.52 9.82
N LYS A 78 -20.27 56.46 10.70
CA LYS A 78 -19.89 56.15 12.08
C LYS A 78 -21.02 55.45 12.87
N VAL A 79 -22.24 55.99 12.84
CA VAL A 79 -23.40 55.41 13.56
C VAL A 79 -23.73 54.00 13.05
N LEU A 80 -23.66 53.78 11.73
CA LEU A 80 -23.87 52.46 11.15
C LEU A 80 -22.81 51.47 11.63
N LEU A 81 -21.53 51.85 11.57
CA LEU A 81 -20.41 51.00 11.98
C LEU A 81 -20.46 50.64 13.47
N ASP A 82 -20.84 51.60 14.32
CA ASP A 82 -21.00 51.36 15.76
C ASP A 82 -22.16 50.38 16.04
N ALA A 83 -23.27 50.48 15.28
CA ALA A 83 -24.40 49.57 15.41
C ALA A 83 -24.10 48.14 14.94
N LEU A 84 -23.21 47.99 13.93
CA LEU A 84 -22.73 46.69 13.43
C LEU A 84 -21.72 46.06 14.39
N ALA A 85 -20.83 46.86 15.00
CA ALA A 85 -19.82 46.38 15.95
C ALA A 85 -20.39 45.74 17.23
N LEU A 86 -21.64 46.04 17.58
CA LEU A 86 -22.35 45.48 18.73
C LEU A 86 -22.98 44.11 18.48
N ASP A 87 -22.95 43.61 17.24
CA ASP A 87 -23.57 42.35 16.86
C ASP A 87 -22.50 41.29 16.55
N PRO A 88 -22.23 40.35 17.47
CA PRO A 88 -21.16 39.37 17.31
C PRO A 88 -21.33 38.47 16.08
N VAL A 89 -22.56 38.15 15.69
CA VAL A 89 -22.85 37.28 14.53
C VAL A 89 -22.66 38.02 13.22
N VAL A 90 -23.08 39.29 13.15
CA VAL A 90 -22.82 40.12 11.97
C VAL A 90 -21.32 40.36 11.80
N ILE A 91 -20.60 40.70 12.89
CA ILE A 91 -19.15 40.87 12.85
C ILE A 91 -18.45 39.57 12.49
N SER A 92 -18.90 38.42 13.01
CA SER A 92 -18.27 37.13 12.68
C SER A 92 -18.43 36.75 11.22
N LYS A 93 -19.56 37.04 10.59
CA LYS A 93 -19.75 36.87 9.13
C LYS A 93 -18.88 37.85 8.33
N MET A 94 -18.79 39.11 8.77
CA MET A 94 -17.92 40.11 8.14
C MET A 94 -16.44 39.73 8.22
N LEU A 95 -16.01 39.04 9.29
CA LEU A 95 -14.65 38.49 9.40
C LEU A 95 -14.35 37.41 8.35
N ASN A 96 -15.38 36.78 7.77
CA ASN A 96 -15.27 35.82 6.65
C ASN A 96 -15.50 36.46 5.26
N ARG A 97 -15.46 37.81 5.17
CA ARG A 97 -15.83 38.60 3.97
C ARG A 97 -17.26 38.38 3.48
N GLU A 98 -18.13 37.90 4.36
CA GLU A 98 -19.55 37.78 4.08
C GLU A 98 -20.29 38.97 4.68
N LEU A 99 -21.18 39.57 3.90
CA LEU A 99 -22.00 40.67 4.36
C LEU A 99 -23.43 40.14 4.58
N ASP A 100 -23.83 40.02 5.85
CA ASP A 100 -25.13 39.46 6.20
C ASP A 100 -26.27 40.39 5.73
N PRO A 101 -27.38 39.86 5.15
CA PRO A 101 -28.57 40.65 4.84
C PRO A 101 -29.12 41.48 6.01
N ALA A 102 -28.91 41.04 7.27
CA ALA A 102 -29.25 41.78 8.48
C ALA A 102 -28.58 43.15 8.57
N VAL A 103 -27.44 43.35 7.88
CA VAL A 103 -26.81 44.66 7.75
C VAL A 103 -27.76 45.64 7.06
N LEU A 104 -28.47 45.21 6.01
CA LEU A 104 -29.43 46.09 5.32
C LEU A 104 -30.65 46.42 6.21
N GLU A 105 -31.11 45.48 7.03
CA GLU A 105 -32.17 45.74 8.01
C GLU A 105 -31.74 46.80 9.03
N ARG A 106 -30.50 46.71 9.53
CA ARG A 106 -29.89 47.74 10.41
C ARG A 106 -29.83 49.11 9.72
N VAL A 107 -29.42 49.12 8.46
CA VAL A 107 -29.30 50.33 7.62
C VAL A 107 -30.66 50.98 7.40
N ARG A 108 -31.71 50.18 7.15
CA ARG A 108 -33.10 50.65 7.04
C ARG A 108 -33.60 51.24 8.35
N MET A 109 -33.35 50.59 9.49
CA MET A 109 -33.71 51.11 10.82
C MET A 109 -33.03 52.46 11.11
N LEU A 110 -31.77 52.62 10.67
CA LEU A 110 -30.99 53.86 10.84
C LEU A 110 -31.29 54.93 9.77
N LYS A 111 -32.15 54.63 8.77
CA LYS A 111 -32.50 55.51 7.65
C LYS A 111 -31.28 55.99 6.84
N ILE A 112 -30.36 55.08 6.54
CA ILE A 112 -29.14 55.34 5.76
C ILE A 112 -29.30 54.74 4.36
N ASP A 113 -28.99 55.50 3.31
CA ASP A 113 -29.10 55.02 1.93
C ASP A 113 -27.78 54.45 1.40
N ILE A 114 -27.72 53.11 1.27
CA ILE A 114 -26.54 52.41 0.74
C ILE A 114 -26.65 52.21 -0.79
N PHE A 115 -27.84 51.93 -1.30
CA PHE A 115 -28.11 51.74 -2.72
C PHE A 115 -28.76 52.98 -3.33
N PRO A 116 -28.58 53.24 -4.64
CA PRO A 116 -29.27 54.32 -5.33
C PRO A 116 -30.78 54.07 -5.38
N ALA A 117 -31.57 55.12 -5.16
CA ALA A 117 -33.03 55.10 -5.23
C ALA A 117 -33.57 55.73 -6.54
N ARG A 118 -32.73 56.46 -7.28
CA ARG A 118 -33.01 57.06 -8.61
C ARG A 118 -31.75 57.09 -9.48
N TRP A 119 -31.90 57.12 -10.80
CA TRP A 119 -30.75 57.23 -11.73
C TRP A 119 -29.95 58.52 -11.53
N SER A 120 -30.61 59.59 -11.08
CA SER A 120 -29.99 60.87 -10.73
C SER A 120 -29.06 60.79 -9.52
N ASP A 121 -29.15 59.73 -8.72
CA ASP A 121 -28.27 59.52 -7.57
C ASP A 121 -26.86 59.09 -8.02
N LEU A 122 -26.68 58.77 -9.31
CA LEU A 122 -25.41 58.45 -9.93
C LEU A 122 -25.06 59.51 -10.97
N SER A 123 -23.86 60.09 -10.89
CA SER A 123 -23.36 60.97 -11.95
C SER A 123 -22.72 60.10 -13.04
N MET A 124 -23.32 60.08 -14.23
CA MET A 124 -22.96 59.17 -15.32
C MET A 124 -22.67 59.92 -16.62
N SER A 125 -21.55 59.60 -17.27
CA SER A 125 -21.24 60.10 -18.61
C SER A 125 -20.59 59.02 -19.48
N CYS A 126 -20.85 59.09 -20.78
CA CYS A 126 -20.26 58.18 -21.77
C CYS A 126 -19.93 58.95 -23.04
N SER A 127 -18.76 58.71 -23.63
CA SER A 127 -18.31 59.39 -24.86
C SER A 127 -19.00 58.88 -26.14
N CYS A 128 -20.13 58.19 -26.01
CA CYS A 128 -20.87 57.63 -27.15
C CYS A 128 -21.92 58.64 -27.64
N PRO A 129 -22.34 58.58 -28.92
CA PRO A 129 -23.33 59.51 -29.47
C PRO A 129 -24.77 59.27 -28.95
N ASP A 130 -24.96 58.27 -28.08
CA ASP A 130 -26.24 57.97 -27.45
C ASP A 130 -26.46 58.91 -26.25
N TRP A 131 -27.47 59.79 -26.36
CA TRP A 131 -27.84 60.76 -25.33
C TRP A 131 -28.62 60.12 -24.17
N ALA A 132 -29.01 58.85 -24.27
CA ALA A 132 -29.63 58.10 -23.20
C ALA A 132 -28.68 57.94 -22.00
N VAL A 133 -29.20 58.17 -20.79
CA VAL A 133 -28.52 57.83 -19.54
C VAL A 133 -29.44 56.89 -18.73
N PRO A 134 -29.05 55.62 -18.50
CA PRO A 134 -27.86 54.95 -19.01
C PRO A 134 -27.98 54.54 -20.48
N CYS A 135 -26.92 54.73 -21.27
CA CYS A 135 -26.76 54.13 -22.59
C CYS A 135 -26.36 52.65 -22.46
N LYS A 136 -26.34 51.89 -23.55
CA LYS A 136 -25.93 50.46 -23.52
C LYS A 136 -24.51 50.22 -22.98
N HIS A 137 -23.60 51.18 -23.12
CA HIS A 137 -22.23 51.08 -22.59
C HIS A 137 -22.20 51.34 -21.07
N LEU A 138 -22.95 52.32 -20.57
CA LEU A 138 -23.14 52.56 -19.13
C LEU A 138 -23.80 51.35 -18.47
N ALA A 139 -24.86 50.82 -19.06
CA ALA A 139 -25.54 49.61 -18.59
C ALA A 139 -24.59 48.40 -18.55
N ALA A 140 -23.68 48.24 -19.53
CA ALA A 140 -22.68 47.17 -19.50
C ALA A 140 -21.70 47.31 -18.32
N VAL A 141 -21.29 48.55 -17.98
CA VAL A 141 -20.43 48.82 -16.82
C VAL A 141 -21.18 48.57 -15.50
N ILE A 142 -22.48 48.88 -15.41
CA ILE A 142 -23.30 48.57 -14.23
C ILE A 142 -23.35 47.07 -13.94
N TYR A 143 -23.49 46.22 -14.96
CA TYR A 143 -23.40 44.77 -14.78
C TYR A 143 -22.00 44.33 -14.32
N LEU A 144 -20.93 44.97 -14.80
CA LEU A 144 -19.60 44.67 -14.27
C LEU A 144 -19.42 45.15 -12.83
N ILE A 145 -19.97 46.29 -12.43
CA ILE A 145 -19.96 46.70 -11.02
C ILE A 145 -20.69 45.67 -10.16
N SER A 146 -21.84 45.18 -10.60
CA SER A 146 -22.52 44.06 -9.91
C SER A 146 -21.63 42.83 -9.79
N ARG A 147 -20.84 42.52 -10.82
CA ARG A 147 -19.90 41.39 -10.81
C ARG A 147 -18.76 41.61 -9.81
N GLU A 148 -18.23 42.83 -9.73
CA GLU A 148 -17.21 43.17 -8.74
C GLU A 148 -17.81 43.15 -7.31
N ILE A 149 -19.08 43.53 -7.12
CA ILE A 149 -19.80 43.39 -5.83
C ILE A 149 -20.01 41.91 -5.49
N ASP A 150 -20.35 41.08 -6.47
CA ASP A 150 -20.46 39.63 -6.30
C ASP A 150 -19.13 39.00 -5.86
N GLY A 151 -17.99 39.56 -6.29
CA GLY A 151 -16.66 39.15 -5.84
C GLY A 151 -16.28 39.69 -4.45
N ASN A 152 -16.73 40.89 -4.10
CA ASN A 152 -16.48 41.54 -2.81
C ASN A 152 -17.68 42.42 -2.38
N PRO A 153 -18.58 41.91 -1.52
CA PRO A 153 -19.77 42.65 -1.08
C PRO A 153 -19.45 43.96 -0.35
N PHE A 154 -18.29 44.07 0.30
CA PHE A 154 -17.86 45.30 0.97
C PHE A 154 -17.61 46.45 -0.02
N MET A 155 -17.47 46.16 -1.31
CA MET A 155 -17.35 47.19 -2.33
C MET A 155 -18.56 48.12 -2.37
N VAL A 156 -19.73 47.66 -1.92
CA VAL A 156 -20.92 48.52 -1.79
C VAL A 156 -20.65 49.73 -0.86
N PHE A 157 -19.85 49.55 0.20
CA PHE A 157 -19.43 50.62 1.11
C PHE A 157 -18.30 51.47 0.53
N SER A 158 -17.32 50.83 -0.14
CA SER A 158 -16.20 51.56 -0.74
C SER A 158 -16.65 52.46 -1.89
N LEU A 159 -17.70 52.06 -2.63
CA LEU A 159 -18.39 52.91 -3.61
C LEU A 159 -19.02 54.15 -2.97
N LYS A 160 -19.42 54.08 -1.70
CA LYS A 160 -19.90 55.22 -0.90
C LYS A 160 -18.77 55.95 -0.15
N GLY A 161 -17.51 55.69 -0.49
CA GLY A 161 -16.36 56.32 0.15
C GLY A 161 -16.10 55.87 1.60
N VAL A 162 -16.70 54.75 2.03
CA VAL A 162 -16.47 54.14 3.35
C VAL A 162 -15.57 52.93 3.18
N ASP A 163 -14.35 53.01 3.71
CA ASP A 163 -13.48 51.84 3.83
C ASP A 163 -13.86 51.06 5.08
N LEU A 164 -14.78 50.11 4.90
CA LEU A 164 -15.32 49.28 5.98
C LEU A 164 -14.21 48.53 6.74
N ILE A 165 -13.12 48.14 6.07
CA ILE A 165 -12.02 47.39 6.67
C ILE A 165 -11.21 48.32 7.58
N GLN A 166 -10.82 49.50 7.10
CA GLN A 166 -10.10 50.48 7.93
C GLN A 166 -10.91 50.94 9.14
N GLU A 167 -12.21 51.14 8.96
CA GLU A 167 -13.11 51.58 10.03
C GLU A 167 -13.33 50.51 11.11
N LEU A 168 -13.39 49.24 10.73
CA LEU A 168 -13.44 48.13 11.69
C LEU A 168 -12.12 47.95 12.41
N LYS A 169 -10.99 48.14 11.71
CA LYS A 169 -9.65 48.16 12.31
C LYS A 169 -9.50 49.28 13.35
N ALA A 170 -10.07 50.46 13.10
CA ALA A 170 -10.11 51.57 14.06
C ALA A 170 -10.89 51.25 15.34
N ARG A 171 -11.73 50.19 15.32
CA ARG A 171 -12.47 49.65 16.47
C ARG A 171 -11.82 48.39 17.05
N HIS A 172 -10.55 48.15 16.74
CA HIS A 172 -9.78 46.95 17.10
C HIS A 172 -10.35 45.63 16.53
N ILE A 173 -11.18 45.71 15.48
CA ILE A 173 -11.70 44.55 14.74
C ILE A 173 -10.84 44.37 13.50
N SER A 174 -9.80 43.55 13.60
CA SER A 174 -8.92 43.26 12.46
C SER A 174 -9.51 42.18 11.58
N ILE A 175 -10.15 42.58 10.47
CA ILE A 175 -10.48 41.67 9.36
C ILE A 175 -9.23 41.38 8.50
N GLU A 176 -8.14 42.14 8.71
CA GLU A 176 -6.93 42.11 7.87
C GLU A 176 -6.00 40.91 8.09
N SER A 177 -6.14 40.15 9.19
CA SER A 177 -5.15 39.11 9.56
C SER A 177 -4.98 38.02 8.50
N GLU A 178 -5.96 37.83 7.62
CA GLU A 178 -5.78 37.11 6.34
C GLU A 178 -6.18 37.95 5.11
N ALA A 179 -6.87 39.08 5.26
CA ALA A 179 -7.34 39.89 4.13
C ALA A 179 -6.24 40.72 3.43
N LYS A 180 -5.00 40.73 3.95
CA LYS A 180 -3.78 41.05 3.18
C LYS A 180 -3.12 39.80 2.57
N ALA A 181 -3.91 38.80 2.15
CA ALA A 181 -3.48 37.58 1.48
C ALA A 181 -2.78 37.87 0.14
N ALA A 182 -1.55 38.37 0.20
CA ALA A 182 -0.58 37.98 -0.81
C ALA A 182 -0.52 36.45 -0.75
N LEU A 183 -0.72 35.81 -1.90
CA LEU A 183 -0.47 34.39 -2.03
C LEU A 183 0.94 34.11 -1.46
N PRO A 184 1.10 33.12 -0.58
CA PRO A 184 2.41 32.83 -0.01
C PRO A 184 3.39 32.50 -1.14
N ILE A 185 4.63 32.93 -1.04
CA ILE A 185 5.66 32.54 -2.00
C ILE A 185 6.19 31.15 -1.64
N ALA A 186 6.73 30.42 -2.62
CA ALA A 186 7.28 29.09 -2.39
C ALA A 186 8.36 29.07 -1.29
N ASP A 187 9.16 30.14 -1.18
CA ASP A 187 10.14 30.33 -0.11
C ASP A 187 9.52 30.31 1.29
N ASP A 188 8.37 30.95 1.50
CA ASP A 188 7.68 30.95 2.81
C ASP A 188 7.12 29.56 3.12
N LEU A 189 6.59 28.87 2.10
CA LEU A 189 5.96 27.56 2.20
C LEU A 189 6.94 26.42 2.48
N LEU A 190 8.22 26.60 2.15
CA LEU A 190 9.28 25.61 2.32
C LEU A 190 10.35 26.05 3.35
N GLY A 191 10.45 27.35 3.65
CA GLY A 191 11.55 27.98 4.38
C GLY A 191 11.28 28.46 5.82
N GLN A 192 10.03 28.47 6.32
CA GLN A 192 9.75 28.80 7.75
C GLN A 192 10.29 27.78 8.77
N SER A 193 10.96 26.73 8.32
CA SER A 193 11.39 25.56 9.09
C SER A 193 12.69 25.75 9.90
N HIS A 194 13.24 26.96 9.97
CA HIS A 194 14.48 27.22 10.73
C HIS A 194 14.32 27.23 12.26
N GLN A 195 13.10 27.26 12.81
CA GLN A 195 12.88 27.51 14.26
C GLN A 195 12.51 26.30 15.12
N HIS A 196 12.23 25.13 14.56
CA HIS A 196 12.05 23.90 15.34
C HIS A 196 12.80 22.73 14.69
N ALA A 197 14.12 22.83 14.65
CA ALA A 197 14.96 21.64 14.59
C ALA A 197 14.87 20.95 15.96
N ALA A 198 13.85 20.13 16.17
CA ALA A 198 14.01 19.03 17.11
C ALA A 198 15.21 18.22 16.59
N THR A 199 16.22 18.05 17.44
CA THR A 199 17.40 17.24 17.15
C THR A 199 16.93 15.87 16.66
N VAL A 200 16.98 15.66 15.34
CA VAL A 200 16.85 14.33 14.75
C VAL A 200 18.03 13.54 15.32
N PRO A 201 17.81 12.43 16.03
CA PRO A 201 18.90 11.56 16.43
C PRO A 201 19.66 11.17 15.16
N ASP A 202 20.99 11.24 15.17
CA ASP A 202 21.81 10.50 14.21
C ASP A 202 21.37 9.03 14.31
N VAL A 203 20.54 8.58 13.36
CA VAL A 203 20.09 7.19 13.35
C VAL A 203 21.23 6.36 12.77
N ALA A 204 22.05 5.85 13.69
CA ALA A 204 22.74 4.60 13.54
C ALA A 204 21.69 3.49 13.34
N ASP A 205 21.31 3.23 12.09
CA ASP A 205 21.01 1.89 11.54
C ASP A 205 20.45 2.05 10.12
N ALA A 206 21.24 1.68 9.11
CA ALA A 206 20.90 1.74 7.69
C ALA A 206 19.83 0.70 7.26
N THR A 207 19.12 0.08 8.20
CA THR A 207 18.20 -1.04 8.00
C THR A 207 16.73 -0.63 7.85
N ASP A 208 16.34 0.60 8.20
CA ASP A 208 14.92 1.01 8.20
C ASP A 208 14.42 1.63 6.87
N TYR A 209 15.30 1.91 5.90
CA TYR A 209 14.92 2.49 4.60
C TYR A 209 14.01 1.60 3.75
N TYR A 210 14.05 0.29 3.99
CA TYR A 210 13.35 -0.73 3.20
C TYR A 210 12.15 -1.34 3.94
N SER A 211 11.84 -0.86 5.15
CA SER A 211 10.71 -1.35 5.93
C SER A 211 9.39 -0.79 5.38
N VAL A 212 8.37 -1.64 5.35
CA VAL A 212 7.08 -1.30 4.76
C VAL A 212 6.23 -0.48 5.74
N LEU A 213 5.55 0.55 5.23
CA LEU A 213 4.61 1.36 6.01
C LEU A 213 3.23 0.70 6.07
N ASP A 214 2.60 0.77 7.23
CA ASP A 214 1.22 0.30 7.44
C ASP A 214 0.22 1.40 7.03
N TYR A 215 -0.62 1.10 6.03
CA TYR A 215 -1.64 2.02 5.52
C TYR A 215 -3.06 1.68 6.00
N SER A 216 -3.23 0.62 6.80
CA SER A 216 -4.54 0.10 7.20
C SER A 216 -5.31 1.06 8.11
N THR A 217 -4.59 1.89 8.87
CA THR A 217 -5.15 2.83 9.84
C THR A 217 -5.69 4.12 9.21
N LEU A 218 -5.38 4.39 7.93
CA LEU A 218 -5.77 5.64 7.28
C LEU A 218 -7.30 5.82 7.21
N PRO A 219 -7.85 6.95 7.72
CA PRO A 219 -9.27 7.25 7.66
C PRO A 219 -9.71 7.63 6.24
N ASP A 220 -10.97 7.34 5.87
CA ASP A 220 -11.56 7.85 4.62
C ASP A 220 -12.08 9.28 4.86
N LEU A 221 -11.37 10.27 4.35
CA LEU A 221 -11.64 11.70 4.55
C LEU A 221 -12.32 12.36 3.34
N ALA A 222 -12.65 11.58 2.30
CA ALA A 222 -13.12 12.11 1.02
C ALA A 222 -14.40 12.95 1.13
N VAL A 223 -15.33 12.54 2.00
CA VAL A 223 -16.59 13.26 2.22
C VAL A 223 -16.38 14.43 3.20
N SER A 224 -15.70 14.19 4.32
CA SER A 224 -15.50 15.18 5.38
C SER A 224 -14.74 16.41 4.89
N LEU A 225 -13.65 16.25 4.13
CA LEU A 225 -12.87 17.39 3.62
C LEU A 225 -13.64 18.23 2.61
N VAL A 226 -14.40 17.60 1.71
CA VAL A 226 -15.26 18.32 0.76
C VAL A 226 -16.38 19.08 1.50
N SER A 227 -16.90 18.50 2.59
CA SER A 227 -17.99 19.11 3.35
C SER A 227 -17.64 20.46 3.97
N VAL A 228 -16.36 20.66 4.32
CA VAL A 228 -15.82 21.88 4.93
C VAL A 228 -15.88 23.11 4.00
N LEU A 229 -15.80 22.88 2.69
CA LEU A 229 -15.73 23.94 1.69
C LEU A 229 -17.11 24.59 1.47
N PRO A 230 -17.21 25.92 1.33
CA PRO A 230 -18.50 26.56 1.06
C PRO A 230 -18.96 26.27 -0.36
N ALA A 231 -20.28 26.18 -0.51
CA ALA A 231 -20.94 26.15 -1.81
C ALA A 231 -20.92 27.54 -2.48
N ASN A 232 -20.90 27.59 -3.80
CA ASN A 232 -20.98 28.81 -4.61
C ASN A 232 -19.89 29.86 -4.27
N PRO A 233 -18.60 29.52 -4.37
CA PRO A 233 -17.54 30.46 -4.03
C PRO A 233 -17.54 31.68 -4.97
N ALA A 234 -17.28 32.87 -4.42
CA ALA A 234 -17.32 34.14 -5.15
C ALA A 234 -16.40 34.19 -6.39
N PHE A 235 -15.30 33.42 -6.39
CA PHE A 235 -14.35 33.35 -7.51
C PHE A 235 -14.86 32.54 -8.72
N PHE A 236 -15.93 31.76 -8.58
CA PHE A 236 -16.45 30.88 -9.63
C PHE A 236 -17.91 31.17 -9.97
N GLN A 237 -18.15 31.81 -11.12
CA GLN A 237 -19.47 32.35 -11.48
C GLN A 237 -20.32 31.43 -12.38
N GLN A 238 -19.82 30.23 -12.73
CA GLN A 238 -20.48 29.31 -13.66
C GLN A 238 -21.34 28.25 -12.94
N GLY A 239 -21.56 28.40 -11.63
CA GLY A 239 -22.28 27.46 -10.77
C GLY A 239 -21.53 27.23 -9.46
N ASP A 240 -21.72 26.06 -8.85
CA ASP A 240 -21.01 25.69 -7.63
C ASP A 240 -19.71 24.94 -7.95
N PHE A 241 -18.56 25.57 -7.68
CA PHE A 241 -17.26 24.94 -7.88
C PHE A 241 -17.05 23.72 -6.98
N ARG A 242 -17.65 23.69 -5.79
CA ARG A 242 -17.55 22.55 -4.87
C ARG A 242 -18.07 21.27 -5.50
N VAL A 243 -19.18 21.35 -6.26
CA VAL A 243 -19.76 20.20 -6.96
C VAL A 243 -18.81 19.66 -8.04
N ILE A 244 -18.13 20.55 -8.77
CA ILE A 244 -17.13 20.17 -9.78
C ILE A 244 -15.93 19.50 -9.09
N TYR A 245 -15.42 20.13 -8.02
CA TYR A 245 -14.33 19.61 -7.22
C TYR A 245 -14.63 18.19 -6.70
N GLU A 246 -15.80 17.99 -6.10
CA GLU A 246 -16.24 16.70 -5.58
C GLU A 246 -16.34 15.64 -6.67
N LYS A 247 -16.94 15.98 -7.83
CA LYS A 247 -17.08 15.06 -8.97
C LYS A 247 -15.73 14.57 -9.48
N VAL A 248 -14.75 15.48 -9.63
CA VAL A 248 -13.41 15.14 -10.10
C VAL A 248 -12.66 14.32 -9.06
N MET A 249 -12.69 14.72 -7.79
CA MET A 249 -12.01 13.97 -6.71
C MET A 249 -12.58 12.56 -6.56
N LYS A 250 -13.90 12.36 -6.62
CA LYS A 250 -14.52 11.01 -6.61
C LYS A 250 -13.97 10.10 -7.73
N ARG A 251 -13.74 10.65 -8.92
CA ARG A 251 -13.14 9.93 -10.05
C ARG A 251 -11.67 9.58 -9.76
N VAL A 252 -10.88 10.55 -9.32
CA VAL A 252 -9.46 10.36 -9.00
C VAL A 252 -9.28 9.32 -7.89
N ILE A 253 -10.05 9.41 -6.80
CA ILE A 253 -10.05 8.44 -5.69
C ILE A 253 -10.36 7.03 -6.20
N LYS A 254 -11.34 6.90 -7.10
CA LYS A 254 -11.67 5.61 -7.71
C LYS A 254 -10.49 5.03 -8.51
N GLN A 255 -9.78 5.86 -9.27
CA GLN A 255 -8.59 5.42 -10.02
C GLN A 255 -7.43 5.03 -9.10
N ALA A 256 -7.20 5.79 -8.03
CA ALA A 256 -6.21 5.45 -7.01
C ALA A 256 -6.47 4.07 -6.38
N ARG A 257 -7.74 3.76 -6.03
CA ARG A 257 -8.15 2.45 -5.51
C ARG A 257 -7.94 1.32 -6.54
N LEU A 258 -8.21 1.58 -7.82
CA LEU A 258 -7.95 0.61 -8.89
C LEU A 258 -6.45 0.33 -9.05
N ALA A 259 -5.62 1.37 -8.99
CA ALA A 259 -4.15 1.24 -9.10
C ALA A 259 -3.54 0.46 -7.93
N LEU A 260 -4.11 0.57 -6.72
CA LEU A 260 -3.70 -0.26 -5.56
C LEU A 260 -4.11 -1.72 -5.69
N ASN A 261 -5.27 -1.98 -6.31
CA ASN A 261 -5.82 -3.34 -6.43
C ASN A 261 -5.29 -4.10 -7.65
N SER A 262 -4.69 -3.43 -8.62
CA SER A 262 -4.08 -4.05 -9.81
C SER A 262 -2.74 -4.75 -9.50
N VAL A 263 -2.60 -5.32 -8.30
CA VAL A 263 -1.52 -6.26 -8.01
C VAL A 263 -1.85 -7.54 -8.77
N VAL A 264 -0.96 -7.92 -9.68
CA VAL A 264 -1.03 -9.14 -10.52
C VAL A 264 -1.80 -8.98 -11.84
N GLU A 265 -1.31 -8.12 -12.74
CA GLU A 265 -1.39 -8.38 -14.20
C GLU A 265 -0.38 -7.55 -15.03
N THR A 266 0.73 -7.08 -14.46
CA THR A 266 1.85 -6.56 -15.26
C THR A 266 2.66 -7.71 -15.86
N ASP A 267 2.06 -8.36 -16.84
CA ASP A 267 2.83 -8.86 -17.96
C ASP A 267 3.42 -7.62 -18.70
N GLN A 268 4.73 -7.63 -18.99
CA GLN A 268 5.32 -7.03 -20.20
C GLN A 268 5.83 -5.56 -20.27
N ALA A 269 6.08 -4.82 -19.18
CA ALA A 269 6.84 -3.55 -19.30
C ALA A 269 7.99 -3.47 -18.29
N LYS A 270 9.14 -2.99 -18.75
CA LYS A 270 10.35 -2.85 -17.95
C LYS A 270 10.56 -1.41 -17.56
N SER A 271 10.76 -1.20 -16.28
CA SER A 271 11.19 0.07 -15.74
C SER A 271 12.52 0.47 -16.39
N ALA A 272 12.66 1.74 -16.80
CA ALA A 272 13.94 2.30 -17.23
C ALA A 272 14.87 2.63 -16.05
N ILE A 273 14.41 2.41 -14.80
CA ILE A 273 15.14 2.68 -13.56
C ILE A 273 16.13 1.55 -13.28
N THR A 274 17.37 1.92 -12.99
CA THR A 274 18.50 1.01 -12.75
C THR A 274 19.00 1.10 -11.31
N ALA A 275 19.76 0.09 -10.88
CA ALA A 275 20.40 0.07 -9.55
C ALA A 275 21.41 1.21 -9.32
N ALA A 276 21.85 1.91 -10.37
CA ALA A 276 22.79 3.02 -10.28
C ALA A 276 22.10 4.39 -10.12
N ASP A 277 20.78 4.46 -10.31
CA ASP A 277 20.04 5.71 -10.23
C ASP A 277 19.97 6.23 -8.78
N LYS A 278 20.43 7.47 -8.57
CA LYS A 278 20.37 8.22 -7.30
C LYS A 278 19.51 9.47 -7.49
N PRO A 279 18.19 9.31 -7.62
CA PRO A 279 17.29 10.41 -7.92
C PRO A 279 17.40 11.49 -6.85
N HIS A 280 17.64 12.73 -7.27
CA HIS A 280 17.51 13.91 -6.43
C HIS A 280 16.63 14.94 -7.14
N ILE A 281 15.77 15.60 -6.37
CA ILE A 281 14.81 16.58 -6.88
C ILE A 281 15.20 17.97 -6.41
N THR A 282 15.27 18.90 -7.36
CA THR A 282 15.37 20.33 -7.05
C THR A 282 14.07 21.03 -7.46
N LEU A 283 13.43 21.71 -6.51
CA LEU A 283 12.24 22.53 -6.74
C LEU A 283 12.64 23.98 -7.04
N ASN A 284 12.03 24.59 -8.06
CA ASN A 284 12.17 26.04 -8.31
C ASN A 284 11.09 26.87 -7.58
N THR A 285 11.15 28.19 -7.71
CA THR A 285 10.19 29.14 -7.11
C THR A 285 8.75 28.97 -7.63
N SER A 286 8.56 28.35 -8.80
CA SER A 286 7.25 27.98 -9.33
C SER A 286 6.81 26.54 -8.94
N TYR A 287 7.51 25.92 -7.98
CA TYR A 287 7.26 24.56 -7.47
C TYR A 287 7.36 23.44 -8.53
N GLN A 288 8.12 23.66 -9.59
CA GLN A 288 8.36 22.65 -10.62
C GLN A 288 9.56 21.79 -10.26
N PRO A 289 9.45 20.44 -10.36
CA PRO A 289 10.55 19.53 -10.06
C PRO A 289 11.52 19.40 -11.23
N ALA A 290 12.81 19.58 -10.94
CA ALA A 290 13.91 19.12 -11.78
C ALA A 290 14.49 17.85 -11.19
N LEU A 291 14.47 16.75 -11.95
CA LEU A 291 14.97 15.45 -11.54
C LEU A 291 16.37 15.23 -12.12
N ALA A 292 17.30 14.78 -11.30
CA ALA A 292 18.68 14.51 -11.68
C ALA A 292 19.22 13.26 -10.95
N GLY A 293 20.45 12.86 -11.28
CA GLY A 293 21.09 11.66 -10.70
C GLY A 293 20.61 10.34 -11.30
N LEU A 294 20.01 10.40 -12.50
CA LEU A 294 19.58 9.24 -13.27
C LEU A 294 20.59 8.89 -14.37
N THR A 295 20.72 7.61 -14.64
CA THR A 295 21.50 7.03 -15.75
C THR A 295 20.94 7.43 -17.12
N ALA A 296 19.62 7.61 -17.22
CA ALA A 296 18.94 8.18 -18.38
C ALA A 296 18.13 9.42 -17.97
N PRO A 297 18.15 10.52 -18.75
CA PRO A 297 17.40 11.73 -18.42
C PRO A 297 15.89 11.47 -18.59
N LEU A 298 15.19 11.30 -17.47
CA LEU A 298 13.74 11.19 -17.42
C LEU A 298 13.12 12.49 -16.88
N ARG A 299 11.99 12.88 -17.47
CA ARG A 299 11.16 13.95 -16.89
C ARG A 299 10.32 13.37 -15.76
N TRP A 300 9.86 14.23 -14.85
CA TRP A 300 9.05 13.82 -13.70
C TRP A 300 7.85 12.90 -14.05
N PRO A 301 7.00 13.19 -15.06
CA PRO A 301 5.87 12.31 -15.38
C PRO A 301 6.30 10.92 -15.86
N ASP A 302 7.40 10.86 -16.63
CA ASP A 302 7.97 9.63 -17.17
C ASP A 302 8.54 8.78 -16.01
N TRP A 303 9.25 9.43 -15.08
CA TRP A 303 9.75 8.83 -13.83
C TRP A 303 8.65 8.23 -12.95
N VAL A 304 7.55 8.96 -12.72
CA VAL A 304 6.41 8.46 -11.92
C VAL A 304 5.79 7.22 -12.57
N SER A 305 5.76 7.15 -13.90
CA SER A 305 5.25 6.00 -14.65
C SER A 305 6.20 4.80 -14.58
N ASP A 306 7.51 5.01 -14.55
CA ASP A 306 8.49 3.93 -14.45
C ASP A 306 8.61 3.39 -13.02
N LEU A 307 8.49 4.24 -12.00
CA LEU A 307 8.42 3.81 -10.59
C LEU A 307 7.28 2.81 -10.34
N GLN A 308 6.16 2.92 -11.07
CA GLN A 308 5.04 1.98 -10.97
C GLN A 308 5.42 0.54 -11.37
N GLN A 309 6.45 0.37 -12.19
CA GLN A 309 6.84 -0.93 -12.76
C GLN A 309 7.84 -1.67 -11.86
N ILE A 310 8.36 -1.03 -10.82
CA ILE A 310 9.28 -1.64 -9.86
C ILE A 310 8.47 -2.52 -8.89
N ALA A 311 8.88 -3.78 -8.74
CA ALA A 311 8.33 -4.64 -7.71
C ALA A 311 9.00 -4.35 -6.36
N GLU A 312 8.25 -4.37 -5.26
CA GLU A 312 8.79 -4.15 -3.91
C GLU A 312 9.92 -5.13 -3.55
N ALA A 313 9.88 -6.36 -4.11
CA ALA A 313 10.94 -7.35 -3.94
C ALA A 313 12.29 -6.96 -4.55
N ASP A 314 12.31 -5.98 -5.46
CA ASP A 314 13.52 -5.46 -6.11
C ASP A 314 14.05 -4.17 -5.45
N LEU A 315 13.30 -3.54 -4.54
CA LEU A 315 13.77 -2.39 -3.72
C LEU A 315 15.14 -2.60 -3.06
N PRO A 316 15.43 -3.79 -2.50
CA PRO A 316 16.76 -4.19 -2.06
C PRO A 316 17.95 -3.83 -2.93
N ASP A 317 17.77 -3.94 -4.25
CA ASP A 317 18.85 -3.80 -5.24
C ASP A 317 18.94 -2.38 -5.78
N LEU A 318 18.11 -1.47 -5.28
CA LEU A 318 18.02 -0.10 -5.72
C LEU A 318 18.59 0.82 -4.64
N GLN A 319 19.03 2.01 -5.06
CA GLN A 319 19.56 2.99 -4.12
C GLN A 319 18.48 3.43 -3.13
N PRO A 320 18.84 3.77 -1.87
CA PRO A 320 17.89 4.24 -0.86
C PRO A 320 16.99 5.40 -1.33
N GLU A 321 17.51 6.26 -2.20
CA GLU A 321 16.76 7.35 -2.83
C GLU A 321 15.61 6.85 -3.71
N VAL A 322 15.80 5.75 -4.45
CA VAL A 322 14.75 5.13 -5.27
C VAL A 322 13.70 4.46 -4.38
N ALA A 323 14.14 3.77 -3.32
CA ALA A 323 13.24 3.17 -2.34
C ALA A 323 12.38 4.24 -1.65
N ALA A 324 12.99 5.34 -1.21
CA ALA A 324 12.32 6.50 -0.65
C ALA A 324 11.27 7.10 -1.59
N MET A 325 11.59 7.22 -2.89
CA MET A 325 10.64 7.67 -3.92
C MET A 325 9.46 6.70 -4.08
N LEU A 326 9.70 5.39 -4.01
CA LEU A 326 8.62 4.39 -4.08
C LEU A 326 7.73 4.43 -2.84
N HIS A 327 8.30 4.55 -1.64
CA HIS A 327 7.54 4.71 -0.39
C HIS A 327 6.70 5.98 -0.40
N ALA A 328 7.24 7.10 -0.87
CA ALA A 328 6.49 8.35 -1.01
C ALA A 328 5.38 8.23 -2.07
N ARG A 329 5.64 7.54 -3.18
CA ARG A 329 4.63 7.23 -4.21
C ARG A 329 3.48 6.41 -3.62
N MET A 330 3.78 5.31 -2.92
CA MET A 330 2.78 4.44 -2.30
C MET A 330 1.98 5.18 -1.23
N THR A 331 2.65 5.93 -0.36
CA THR A 331 2.01 6.78 0.66
C THR A 331 1.04 7.78 0.00
N SER A 332 1.48 8.47 -1.05
CA SER A 332 0.65 9.41 -1.80
C SER A 332 -0.57 8.73 -2.44
N LEU A 333 -0.39 7.51 -2.96
CA LEU A 333 -1.46 6.74 -3.59
C LEU A 333 -2.51 6.30 -2.56
N HIS A 334 -2.07 5.84 -1.37
CA HIS A 334 -2.96 5.48 -0.26
C HIS A 334 -3.71 6.69 0.31
N LEU A 335 -3.03 7.82 0.49
CA LEU A 335 -3.66 9.09 0.89
C LEU A 335 -4.73 9.50 -0.12
N LEU A 336 -4.43 9.43 -1.41
CA LEU A 336 -5.37 9.77 -2.48
C LEU A 336 -6.54 8.79 -2.55
N ALA A 337 -6.32 7.48 -2.35
CA ALA A 337 -7.38 6.46 -2.32
C ALA A 337 -8.36 6.64 -1.15
N LYS A 338 -7.91 7.32 -0.08
CA LYS A 338 -8.70 7.70 1.10
C LYS A 338 -9.22 9.15 1.04
N GLY A 339 -8.92 9.87 -0.03
CA GLY A 339 -9.29 11.29 -0.18
C GLY A 339 -8.61 12.22 0.83
N ALA A 340 -7.56 11.78 1.53
CA ALA A 340 -6.86 12.49 2.58
C ALA A 340 -5.85 13.51 2.03
N VAL A 341 -6.31 14.40 1.13
CA VAL A 341 -5.48 15.35 0.38
C VAL A 341 -6.12 16.73 0.30
N LEU A 342 -5.31 17.79 0.29
CA LEU A 342 -5.74 19.18 0.35
C LEU A 342 -5.02 20.03 -0.71
N PRO A 343 -5.72 20.91 -1.45
CA PRO A 343 -5.06 21.87 -2.33
C PRO A 343 -4.56 23.08 -1.53
N GLN A 344 -3.45 23.66 -1.96
CA GLN A 344 -2.90 24.91 -1.43
C GLN A 344 -2.42 25.80 -2.58
N VAL A 345 -2.89 27.05 -2.62
CA VAL A 345 -2.48 28.05 -3.61
C VAL A 345 -1.30 28.88 -3.13
N PHE A 346 -0.45 29.29 -4.08
CA PHE A 346 0.76 30.05 -3.82
C PHE A 346 1.08 31.00 -4.99
N ASN A 347 1.98 31.94 -4.74
CA ASN A 347 2.44 32.90 -5.73
C ASN A 347 3.63 32.30 -6.51
N ALA A 348 3.46 32.05 -7.80
CA ALA A 348 4.45 31.35 -8.60
C ALA A 348 5.37 32.29 -9.40
N ASP A 349 4.88 33.48 -9.79
CA ASP A 349 5.66 34.57 -10.39
C ASP A 349 4.94 35.93 -10.16
N LYS A 350 5.47 37.06 -10.64
CA LYS A 350 4.87 38.39 -10.40
C LYS A 350 3.37 38.53 -10.73
N LEU A 351 2.80 37.67 -11.59
CA LEU A 351 1.40 37.71 -12.04
C LEU A 351 0.72 36.31 -12.08
N GLY A 352 1.37 35.27 -11.55
CA GLY A 352 1.02 33.85 -11.73
C GLY A 352 0.61 33.18 -10.42
N VAL A 353 -0.50 32.44 -10.47
CA VAL A 353 -1.03 31.66 -9.36
C VAL A 353 -0.69 30.19 -9.57
N GLY A 354 0.01 29.60 -8.60
CA GLY A 354 0.30 28.17 -8.53
C GLY A 354 -0.61 27.44 -7.54
N LEU A 355 -0.78 26.14 -7.73
CA LEU A 355 -1.50 25.24 -6.83
C LEU A 355 -0.71 23.95 -6.64
N ARG A 356 -0.56 23.53 -5.38
CA ARG A 356 0.03 22.23 -4.98
C ARG A 356 -0.96 21.42 -4.15
N TRP A 357 -0.84 20.10 -4.19
CA TRP A 357 -1.68 19.19 -3.41
C TRP A 357 -0.88 18.60 -2.25
N LEU A 358 -1.40 18.65 -1.03
CA LEU A 358 -0.72 18.23 0.19
C LEU A 358 -1.43 17.03 0.84
N PRO A 359 -0.72 16.19 1.60
CA PRO A 359 -1.35 15.33 2.60
C PRO A 359 -2.23 16.16 3.55
N ALA A 360 -3.38 15.60 3.96
CA ALA A 360 -4.26 16.25 4.94
C ALA A 360 -3.68 16.18 6.37
N MET A 361 -2.61 16.93 6.64
CA MET A 361 -1.86 16.95 7.91
C MET A 361 -2.68 17.40 9.15
N LEU A 362 -3.92 17.86 8.93
CA LEU A 362 -4.88 18.19 9.98
C LEU A 362 -5.48 16.94 10.66
N ASP A 363 -5.30 15.75 10.09
CA ASP A 363 -5.63 14.47 10.71
C ASP A 363 -4.37 13.87 11.35
N GLU A 364 -4.48 13.46 12.62
CA GLU A 364 -3.34 12.95 13.40
C GLU A 364 -2.76 11.65 12.81
N THR A 365 -3.61 10.80 12.20
CA THR A 365 -3.16 9.54 11.58
C THR A 365 -2.35 9.83 10.32
N VAL A 366 -2.79 10.80 9.51
CA VAL A 366 -2.06 11.27 8.34
C VAL A 366 -0.73 11.90 8.74
N SER A 367 -0.72 12.76 9.77
CA SER A 367 0.52 13.38 10.28
C SER A 367 1.51 12.33 10.80
N ALA A 368 1.05 11.35 11.57
CA ALA A 368 1.89 10.25 12.05
C ALA A 368 2.49 9.42 10.90
N LEU A 369 1.70 9.11 9.87
CA LEU A 369 2.18 8.39 8.68
C LEU A 369 3.24 9.20 7.91
N ILE A 370 3.05 10.51 7.75
CA ILE A 370 4.05 11.38 7.12
C ILE A 370 5.33 11.47 7.96
N GLY A 371 5.22 11.47 9.29
CA GLY A 371 6.38 11.39 10.19
C GLY A 371 7.16 10.07 10.04
N GLN A 372 6.45 8.94 9.90
CA GLN A 372 7.07 7.64 9.59
C GLN A 372 7.74 7.63 8.22
N LEU A 373 7.12 8.24 7.20
CA LEU A 373 7.74 8.41 5.89
C LEU A 373 9.00 9.28 6.00
N ALA A 374 8.94 10.40 6.70
CA ALA A 374 10.05 11.34 6.87
C ALA A 374 11.30 10.68 7.48
N ALA A 375 11.13 9.78 8.46
CA ALA A 375 12.22 9.03 9.07
C ALA A 375 12.96 8.10 8.07
N ARG A 376 12.31 7.75 6.94
CA ARG A 376 12.83 6.86 5.89
C ARG A 376 13.37 7.61 4.67
N LEU A 377 13.37 8.94 4.66
CA LEU A 377 13.88 9.72 3.53
C LEU A 377 15.37 10.06 3.73
N PRO A 378 16.24 9.75 2.75
CA PRO A 378 17.63 10.21 2.77
C PRO A 378 17.73 11.73 2.90
N SER A 379 18.76 12.20 3.60
CA SER A 379 19.06 13.63 3.71
C SER A 379 19.45 14.19 2.35
N GLY A 380 18.80 15.28 1.91
CA GLY A 380 19.12 15.93 0.63
C GLY A 380 18.50 15.27 -0.61
N LEU A 381 17.54 14.35 -0.44
CA LEU A 381 16.74 13.80 -1.54
C LEU A 381 15.99 14.91 -2.30
N LEU A 382 15.54 15.94 -1.58
CA LEU A 382 14.84 17.08 -2.12
C LEU A 382 15.44 18.42 -1.64
N ALA A 383 15.80 19.26 -2.60
CA ALA A 383 16.31 20.60 -2.40
C ALA A 383 15.37 21.65 -3.00
N PHE A 384 15.40 22.87 -2.46
CA PHE A 384 14.67 24.02 -2.98
C PHE A 384 15.65 25.09 -3.45
N HIS A 385 15.48 25.54 -4.69
CA HIS A 385 16.24 26.61 -5.31
C HIS A 385 15.43 27.91 -5.23
N GLY A 386 15.62 28.64 -4.13
CA GLY A 386 15.06 29.98 -3.95
C GLY A 386 15.82 31.05 -4.74
N ASP A 387 15.40 32.31 -4.63
CA ASP A 387 16.00 33.43 -5.39
C ASP A 387 17.47 33.71 -5.02
N LYS A 388 17.93 33.26 -3.84
CA LYS A 388 19.26 33.58 -3.31
C LYS A 388 20.18 32.38 -3.16
N GLN A 389 19.66 31.20 -2.83
CA GLN A 389 20.47 30.01 -2.44
C GLN A 389 19.68 28.70 -2.66
N VAL A 390 20.40 27.58 -2.82
CA VAL A 390 19.82 26.23 -2.79
C VAL A 390 19.86 25.70 -1.36
N VAL A 391 18.72 25.25 -0.85
CA VAL A 391 18.57 24.78 0.54
C VAL A 391 17.99 23.36 0.53
N ASN A 392 18.62 22.44 1.26
CA ASN A 392 18.08 21.11 1.50
C ASN A 392 16.92 21.20 2.50
N LEU A 393 15.82 20.50 2.21
CA LEU A 393 14.65 20.50 3.08
C LEU A 393 14.84 19.57 4.29
N SER A 394 14.22 19.91 5.42
CA SER A 394 14.16 19.04 6.60
C SER A 394 13.28 17.82 6.36
N GLY A 395 13.43 16.74 7.14
CA GLY A 395 12.80 15.44 6.88
C GLY A 395 11.28 15.49 6.65
N GLU A 396 10.52 16.13 7.54
CA GLU A 396 9.06 16.23 7.40
C GLU A 396 8.64 17.10 6.22
N VAL A 397 9.31 18.23 6.02
CA VAL A 397 9.04 19.15 4.90
C VAL A 397 9.37 18.48 3.56
N GLN A 398 10.45 17.71 3.51
CA GLN A 398 10.85 16.87 2.39
C GLN A 398 9.77 15.80 2.09
N ALA A 399 9.23 15.12 3.11
CA ALA A 399 8.17 14.14 2.94
C ALA A 399 6.89 14.76 2.39
N VAL A 400 6.44 15.87 2.96
CA VAL A 400 5.26 16.61 2.50
C VAL A 400 5.44 17.10 1.06
N ALA A 401 6.60 17.68 0.74
CA ALA A 401 6.90 18.17 -0.62
C ALA A 401 6.95 17.02 -1.64
N LEU A 402 7.55 15.90 -1.28
CA LEU A 402 7.63 14.74 -2.17
C LEU A 402 6.25 14.12 -2.42
N CYS A 403 5.46 13.93 -1.36
CA CYS A 403 4.06 13.53 -1.50
C CYS A 403 3.28 14.51 -2.39
N SER A 404 3.54 15.81 -2.24
CA SER A 404 2.87 16.84 -3.02
C SER A 404 3.10 16.73 -4.52
N LEU A 405 4.32 16.38 -4.94
CA LEU A 405 4.64 16.14 -6.35
C LEU A 405 3.90 14.92 -6.91
N PHE A 406 3.86 13.81 -6.16
CA PHE A 406 3.15 12.60 -6.58
C PHE A 406 1.63 12.81 -6.63
N LEU A 407 1.06 13.44 -5.60
CA LEU A 407 -0.37 13.76 -5.54
C LEU A 407 -0.79 14.65 -6.72
N SER A 408 -0.02 15.69 -7.00
CA SER A 408 -0.29 16.60 -8.12
C SER A 408 -0.25 15.85 -9.46
N GLU A 409 0.71 14.95 -9.65
CA GLU A 409 0.82 14.12 -10.86
C GLU A 409 -0.35 13.13 -11.00
N PHE A 410 -0.73 12.44 -9.92
CA PHE A 410 -1.87 11.50 -9.94
C PHE A 410 -3.19 12.21 -10.22
N ILE A 411 -3.45 13.33 -9.56
CA ILE A 411 -4.67 14.12 -9.75
C ILE A 411 -4.73 14.63 -11.20
N ARG A 412 -3.62 15.16 -11.73
CA ARG A 412 -3.52 15.59 -13.13
C ARG A 412 -3.78 14.46 -14.12
N ARG A 413 -3.23 13.27 -13.87
CA ARG A 413 -3.37 12.10 -14.76
C ARG A 413 -4.78 11.50 -14.73
N TRP A 414 -5.46 11.52 -13.59
CA TRP A 414 -6.76 10.85 -13.39
C TRP A 414 -7.97 11.78 -13.36
N SER A 415 -7.77 13.10 -13.39
CA SER A 415 -8.86 14.08 -13.49
C SER A 415 -9.59 14.01 -14.83
N ASP A 416 -8.90 13.57 -15.91
CA ASP A 416 -9.40 13.48 -17.29
C ASP A 416 -10.04 14.79 -17.78
N ALA A 417 -9.41 15.93 -17.44
CA ALA A 417 -9.88 17.28 -17.74
C ALA A 417 -10.00 17.58 -19.26
N GLY A 418 -9.55 16.68 -20.13
CA GLY A 418 -9.63 16.80 -21.59
C GLY A 418 -10.90 16.21 -22.24
N ALA A 419 -11.67 15.36 -21.53
CA ALA A 419 -12.84 14.66 -22.09
C ALA A 419 -14.15 15.47 -22.03
N GLU A 420 -14.21 16.54 -21.22
CA GLU A 420 -15.30 17.53 -21.26
C GLU A 420 -14.89 18.64 -22.26
N LYS A 421 -15.73 18.89 -23.28
CA LYS A 421 -15.50 19.78 -24.45
C LYS A 421 -14.64 21.06 -24.18
N PRO A 422 -13.88 21.54 -25.20
CA PRO A 422 -12.69 22.37 -25.00
C PRO A 422 -13.04 23.84 -24.68
N TYR A 423 -13.09 24.27 -23.41
CA TYR A 423 -13.31 25.69 -23.09
C TYR A 423 -12.72 26.14 -21.74
N GLY A 424 -11.58 26.84 -21.78
CA GLY A 424 -11.47 28.22 -21.29
C GLY A 424 -11.75 28.58 -19.82
N ASN A 425 -11.78 27.63 -18.87
CA ASN A 425 -11.87 27.96 -17.44
C ASN A 425 -10.54 27.73 -16.72
N LYS A 426 -9.74 28.81 -16.62
CA LYS A 426 -8.42 28.86 -15.97
C LYS A 426 -8.40 28.22 -14.57
N LEU A 427 -9.53 28.20 -13.86
CA LEU A 427 -9.65 27.59 -12.52
C LEU A 427 -9.61 26.07 -12.53
N ILE A 428 -10.24 25.42 -13.52
CA ILE A 428 -10.22 23.95 -13.61
C ILE A 428 -8.80 23.48 -13.96
N ASP A 429 -8.13 24.20 -14.85
CA ASP A 429 -6.72 23.94 -15.20
C ASP A 429 -5.76 24.16 -14.02
N LEU A 430 -6.02 25.19 -13.19
CA LEU A 430 -5.26 25.42 -11.95
C LEU A 430 -5.38 24.25 -10.96
N PHE A 431 -6.57 23.70 -10.75
CA PHE A 431 -6.77 22.61 -9.76
C PHE A 431 -6.37 21.22 -10.30
N PHE A 432 -6.70 20.93 -11.55
CA PHE A 432 -6.71 19.57 -12.10
C PHE A 432 -5.89 19.39 -13.38
N GLY A 433 -5.28 20.46 -13.88
CA GLY A 433 -4.45 20.48 -15.09
C GLY A 433 -2.99 20.78 -14.76
N HIS A 434 -2.47 21.90 -15.28
CA HIS A 434 -1.05 22.25 -15.14
C HIS A 434 -0.64 22.78 -13.76
N GLY A 435 -1.60 23.10 -12.87
CA GLY A 435 -1.27 23.61 -11.53
C GLY A 435 -0.78 25.06 -11.53
N HIS A 436 -0.79 25.76 -12.67
CA HIS A 436 -0.31 27.13 -12.80
C HIS A 436 -1.13 27.93 -13.81
N THR A 437 -1.58 29.15 -13.48
CA THR A 437 -2.32 30.01 -14.39
C THR A 437 -2.14 31.50 -14.11
N ARG A 438 -2.48 32.36 -15.09
CA ARG A 438 -2.42 33.83 -14.97
C ARG A 438 -3.81 34.47 -15.10
N PHE A 439 -4.18 35.29 -14.12
CA PHE A 439 -5.48 35.94 -13.99
C PHE A 439 -5.42 37.43 -14.37
N GLU A 440 -5.15 37.73 -15.64
CA GLU A 440 -4.94 39.11 -16.14
C GLU A 440 -6.18 39.75 -16.80
N GLY A 441 -7.31 39.04 -16.88
CA GLY A 441 -8.55 39.55 -17.50
C GLY A 441 -9.27 40.60 -16.64
N PRO A 442 -10.15 41.45 -17.23
CA PRO A 442 -10.95 42.41 -16.47
C PRO A 442 -11.83 41.73 -15.41
N GLY A 443 -11.54 41.99 -14.12
CA GLY A 443 -12.20 41.38 -12.95
C GLY A 443 -11.61 40.04 -12.49
N GLU A 444 -10.47 39.60 -13.05
CA GLU A 444 -9.78 38.37 -12.60
C GLU A 444 -8.77 38.62 -11.46
N GLY A 445 -8.47 39.89 -11.12
CA GLY A 445 -7.41 40.24 -10.18
C GLY A 445 -7.58 39.71 -8.75
N GLU A 446 -8.82 39.43 -8.32
CA GLU A 446 -9.13 38.89 -6.99
C GLU A 446 -9.31 37.36 -6.97
N VAL A 447 -9.18 36.68 -8.12
CA VAL A 447 -9.46 35.23 -8.21
C VAL A 447 -8.49 34.42 -7.35
N GLY A 448 -7.19 34.73 -7.38
CA GLY A 448 -6.18 34.04 -6.58
C GLY A 448 -6.46 34.15 -5.07
N SER A 449 -6.70 35.37 -4.59
CA SER A 449 -7.07 35.66 -3.20
C SER A 449 -8.40 35.01 -2.81
N GLY A 450 -9.37 34.96 -3.74
CA GLY A 450 -10.65 34.28 -3.55
C GLY A 450 -10.51 32.77 -3.37
N VAL A 451 -9.63 32.13 -4.15
CA VAL A 451 -9.31 30.70 -3.97
C VAL A 451 -8.60 30.47 -2.63
N GLN A 452 -7.64 31.32 -2.26
CA GLN A 452 -6.96 31.21 -0.97
C GLN A 452 -7.95 31.31 0.20
N LEU A 453 -8.90 32.25 0.15
CA LEU A 453 -9.93 32.39 1.18
C LEU A 453 -10.85 31.17 1.27
N TRP A 454 -11.20 30.58 0.12
CA TRP A 454 -11.99 29.35 0.06
C TRP A 454 -11.28 28.18 0.74
N LEU A 455 -9.96 28.07 0.53
CA LEU A 455 -9.12 27.03 1.09
C LEU A 455 -8.66 27.30 2.53
N ALA A 456 -8.70 28.57 2.98
CA ALA A 456 -8.30 28.97 4.35
C ALA A 456 -9.10 28.21 5.44
N ARG A 457 -10.27 27.68 5.10
CA ARG A 457 -11.07 26.84 6.01
C ARG A 457 -10.33 25.58 6.49
N PHE A 458 -9.40 25.05 5.70
CA PHE A 458 -8.56 23.93 6.12
C PHE A 458 -7.47 24.31 7.13
N HIS A 459 -7.26 25.60 7.39
CA HIS A 459 -6.17 26.12 8.23
C HIS A 459 -6.64 26.84 9.50
N ILE A 460 -7.95 26.78 9.81
CA ILE A 460 -8.56 27.51 10.95
C ILE A 460 -7.91 27.14 12.30
N GLY A 461 -7.52 25.88 12.49
CA GLY A 461 -6.90 25.38 13.72
C GLY A 461 -5.48 25.91 14.02
N HIS A 462 -4.89 26.77 13.19
CA HIS A 462 -3.54 27.31 13.41
C HIS A 462 -3.48 28.53 14.35
N GLN A 463 -4.63 29.01 14.82
CA GLN A 463 -4.70 30.18 15.71
C GLN A 463 -4.14 29.86 17.11
N ALA A 464 -3.57 30.87 17.78
CA ALA A 464 -2.99 30.71 19.12
C ALA A 464 -4.04 30.30 20.17
N HIS A 465 -5.27 30.78 20.02
CA HIS A 465 -6.43 30.41 20.83
C HIS A 465 -7.48 29.78 19.93
N VAL A 466 -7.99 28.62 20.34
CA VAL A 466 -8.99 27.86 19.60
C VAL A 466 -10.21 27.59 20.48
N PRO A 467 -11.42 27.51 19.90
CA PRO A 467 -12.57 27.06 20.66
C PRO A 467 -12.38 25.60 21.08
N VAL A 468 -12.97 25.23 22.21
CA VAL A 468 -13.03 23.87 22.71
C VAL A 468 -14.49 23.51 22.86
N LEU A 469 -14.91 22.44 22.20
CA LEU A 469 -16.25 21.90 22.31
C LEU A 469 -16.33 21.04 23.59
N ARG A 470 -17.31 21.29 24.46
CA ARG A 470 -17.53 20.51 25.68
C ARG A 470 -18.92 19.90 25.65
N LEU A 471 -18.98 18.58 25.63
CA LEU A 471 -20.21 17.79 25.70
C LEU A 471 -20.30 17.17 27.10
N GLU A 472 -21.40 17.40 27.81
CA GLU A 472 -21.65 16.86 29.14
C GLU A 472 -22.91 16.00 29.16
N GLU A 473 -22.89 14.93 29.96
CA GLU A 473 -24.04 14.04 30.16
C GLU A 473 -24.93 14.61 31.26
N GLU A 474 -26.21 14.87 30.93
CA GLU A 474 -27.23 15.36 31.86
C GLU A 474 -28.20 14.24 32.22
N HIS A 475 -29.05 14.44 33.24
CA HIS A 475 -30.04 13.43 33.67
C HIS A 475 -30.99 12.95 32.55
N ILE A 476 -31.28 13.81 31.56
CA ILE A 476 -32.18 13.50 30.42
C ILE A 476 -31.58 14.08 29.13
N GLY A 477 -30.38 13.60 28.74
CA GLY A 477 -29.76 13.95 27.46
C GLY A 477 -28.33 14.49 27.61
N PHE A 478 -27.93 15.37 26.70
CA PHE A 478 -26.59 15.95 26.70
C PHE A 478 -26.66 17.48 26.60
N SER A 479 -25.72 18.16 27.24
CA SER A 479 -25.55 19.60 27.10
C SER A 479 -24.24 19.91 26.36
N LEU A 480 -24.31 20.82 25.40
CA LEU A 480 -23.19 21.23 24.56
C LEU A 480 -22.84 22.69 24.85
N SER A 481 -21.58 22.95 25.17
CA SER A 481 -21.06 24.29 25.40
C SER A 481 -19.73 24.51 24.68
N LEU A 482 -19.36 25.77 24.51
CA LEU A 482 -18.07 26.18 23.99
C LEU A 482 -17.21 26.76 25.11
N GLY A 483 -15.91 26.45 25.07
CA GLY A 483 -14.86 27.11 25.81
C GLY A 483 -13.77 27.63 24.88
N VAL A 484 -12.73 28.23 25.44
CA VAL A 484 -11.58 28.77 24.69
C VAL A 484 -10.30 28.40 25.42
N ALA A 485 -9.33 27.84 24.70
CA ALA A 485 -8.04 27.45 25.26
C ALA A 485 -6.89 27.82 24.31
N ALA A 486 -5.68 27.91 24.86
CA ALA A 486 -4.47 28.03 24.06
C ALA A 486 -4.20 26.72 23.32
N ARG A 487 -3.79 26.79 22.05
CA ARG A 487 -3.59 25.61 21.18
C ARG A 487 -2.55 24.63 21.75
N ASN A 488 -1.46 25.15 22.30
CA ASN A 488 -0.33 24.34 22.77
C ASN A 488 -0.44 23.91 24.24
N ASP A 489 -1.46 24.36 24.96
CA ASP A 489 -1.65 24.03 26.38
C ASP A 489 -2.83 23.07 26.55
N LEU A 490 -2.53 21.77 26.44
CA LEU A 490 -3.54 20.71 26.53
C LEU A 490 -4.04 20.46 27.96
N LEU A 491 -3.30 20.94 28.98
CA LEU A 491 -3.54 20.67 30.39
C LEU A 491 -4.39 21.75 31.07
N GLN A 492 -4.39 22.98 30.54
CA GLN A 492 -5.21 24.06 31.08
C GLN A 492 -6.71 23.85 30.81
N GLU A 493 -7.55 24.11 31.81
CA GLU A 493 -9.01 24.05 31.65
C GLU A 493 -9.48 25.21 30.75
N PRO A 494 -10.36 24.95 29.75
CA PRO A 494 -10.82 25.99 28.84
C PRO A 494 -11.60 27.10 29.57
N ALA A 495 -11.31 28.36 29.24
CA ALA A 495 -12.07 29.50 29.72
C ALA A 495 -13.50 29.49 29.14
N SER A 496 -14.48 29.99 29.90
CA SER A 496 -15.87 30.05 29.44
C SER A 496 -16.02 30.97 28.22
N PHE A 497 -16.77 30.54 27.21
CA PHE A 497 -17.03 31.38 26.04
C PHE A 497 -17.76 32.69 26.39
N ALA A 498 -18.55 32.72 27.47
CA ALA A 498 -19.18 33.95 27.97
C ALA A 498 -18.14 35.00 28.42
N SER A 499 -17.02 34.56 29.00
CA SER A 499 -15.92 35.48 29.36
C SER A 499 -15.23 36.04 28.13
N LEU A 500 -15.10 35.28 27.04
CA LEU A 500 -14.55 35.77 25.77
C LEU A 500 -15.34 36.99 25.26
N LEU A 501 -16.67 36.95 25.37
CA LEU A 501 -17.57 38.00 24.88
C LEU A 501 -17.54 39.28 25.72
N THR A 502 -17.28 39.16 27.02
CA THR A 502 -17.48 40.25 27.99
C THR A 502 -16.18 40.82 28.56
N ASP A 503 -15.17 40.00 28.81
CA ASP A 503 -13.95 40.38 29.53
C ASP A 503 -12.98 41.16 28.61
N PRO A 504 -12.51 42.37 29.02
CA PRO A 504 -11.51 43.14 28.29
C PRO A 504 -10.21 42.38 27.97
N ALA A 505 -9.81 41.40 28.77
CA ALA A 505 -8.58 40.61 28.56
C ALA A 505 -8.58 39.86 27.21
N TRP A 506 -9.76 39.54 26.68
CA TRP A 506 -9.90 38.84 25.40
C TRP A 506 -9.98 39.78 24.19
N GLN A 507 -9.92 41.10 24.35
CA GLN A 507 -10.13 42.06 23.25
C GLN A 507 -9.29 41.77 21.98
N GLU A 508 -8.02 41.38 22.14
CA GLU A 508 -7.13 41.10 21.00
C GLU A 508 -7.48 39.78 20.28
N ASN A 509 -7.94 38.76 21.01
CA ASN A 509 -8.17 37.40 20.49
C ASN A 509 -9.65 37.09 20.20
N ARG A 510 -10.58 37.89 20.75
CA ARG A 510 -12.05 37.69 20.70
C ARG A 510 -12.55 37.44 19.29
N TYR A 511 -12.18 38.32 18.36
CA TYR A 511 -12.68 38.26 17.00
C TYR A 511 -12.09 37.09 16.21
N SER A 512 -10.84 36.71 16.49
CA SER A 512 -10.23 35.51 15.89
C SER A 512 -11.01 34.24 16.26
N VAL A 513 -11.35 34.09 17.55
CA VAL A 513 -12.12 32.94 18.04
C VAL A 513 -13.57 32.99 17.54
N LEU A 514 -14.22 34.17 17.55
CA LEU A 514 -15.59 34.33 17.02
C LEU A 514 -15.69 33.96 15.53
N ARG A 515 -14.66 34.29 14.74
CA ARG A 515 -14.58 33.89 13.33
C ARG A 515 -14.61 32.38 13.18
N THR A 516 -13.81 31.67 13.98
CA THR A 516 -13.77 30.20 14.00
C THR A 516 -15.13 29.60 14.39
N VAL A 517 -15.78 30.13 15.43
CA VAL A 517 -17.10 29.61 15.86
C VAL A 517 -18.19 29.91 14.83
N ALA A 518 -18.14 31.04 14.13
CA ALA A 518 -19.10 31.31 13.06
C ALA A 518 -18.98 30.32 11.90
N LEU A 519 -17.77 29.84 11.59
CA LEU A 519 -17.57 28.77 10.62
C LEU A 519 -18.16 27.45 11.12
N LEU A 520 -18.05 27.15 12.43
CA LEU A 520 -18.73 25.99 13.02
C LEU A 520 -20.25 26.10 12.95
N ALA A 521 -20.79 27.32 13.07
CA ALA A 521 -22.22 27.57 13.00
C ALA A 521 -22.83 27.29 11.62
N GLU A 522 -22.02 27.16 10.56
CA GLU A 522 -22.48 26.64 9.26
C GLU A 522 -22.83 25.14 9.33
N PHE A 523 -22.08 24.37 10.13
CA PHE A 523 -22.31 22.93 10.33
C PHE A 523 -23.31 22.65 11.44
N PHE A 524 -23.39 23.53 12.44
CA PHE A 524 -24.28 23.41 13.59
C PHE A 524 -24.93 24.77 13.92
N PRO A 525 -26.06 25.12 13.28
CA PRO A 525 -26.68 26.45 13.36
C PRO A 525 -27.02 26.95 14.77
N ASP A 526 -27.23 26.04 15.72
CA ASP A 526 -27.57 26.38 17.11
C ASP A 526 -26.46 27.19 17.82
N PHE A 527 -25.22 27.14 17.32
CA PHE A 527 -24.15 28.02 17.82
C PHE A 527 -24.47 29.51 17.61
N ASN A 528 -25.19 29.89 16.55
CA ASN A 528 -25.59 31.30 16.37
C ASN A 528 -26.55 31.76 17.48
N GLY A 529 -27.50 30.91 17.87
CA GLY A 529 -28.42 31.18 18.98
C GLY A 529 -27.70 31.26 20.32
N TYR A 530 -26.74 30.35 20.54
CA TYR A 530 -25.89 30.33 21.73
C TYR A 530 -25.03 31.60 21.86
N ILE A 531 -24.41 32.07 20.77
CA ILE A 531 -23.61 33.31 20.77
C ILE A 531 -24.50 34.54 21.00
N ASN A 532 -25.66 34.62 20.34
CA ASN A 532 -26.58 35.76 20.45
C ASN A 532 -27.16 35.95 21.85
N THR A 533 -27.27 34.87 22.63
CA THR A 533 -27.74 34.89 24.02
C THR A 533 -26.61 35.07 25.04
N GLY A 534 -25.40 35.39 24.57
CA GLY A 534 -24.23 35.65 25.42
C GLY A 534 -23.49 34.39 25.89
N ALA A 535 -23.76 33.22 25.30
CA ALA A 535 -23.10 31.95 25.59
C ALA A 535 -23.15 31.53 27.08
N THR A 536 -24.26 31.86 27.76
CA THR A 536 -24.43 31.60 29.21
C THR A 536 -25.17 30.29 29.50
N THR A 537 -26.08 29.87 28.62
CA THR A 537 -26.87 28.64 28.77
C THR A 537 -26.43 27.59 27.74
N PRO A 538 -25.96 26.40 28.16
CA PRO A 538 -25.58 25.32 27.24
C PRO A 538 -26.70 24.92 26.27
N ILE A 539 -26.33 24.44 25.09
CA ILE A 539 -27.25 23.95 24.06
C ILE A 539 -27.70 22.54 24.47
N ALA A 540 -29.02 22.33 24.61
CA ALA A 540 -29.56 21.01 24.91
C ALA A 540 -29.58 20.13 23.65
N LEU A 541 -28.90 18.98 23.70
CA LEU A 541 -28.93 17.95 22.67
C LEU A 541 -29.83 16.79 23.11
N SER A 542 -30.87 16.53 22.34
CA SER A 542 -31.72 15.34 22.53
C SER A 542 -30.95 14.07 22.16
N ALA A 543 -31.40 12.93 22.70
CA ALA A 543 -30.85 11.61 22.34
C ALA A 543 -30.96 11.29 20.84
N GLU A 544 -31.94 11.89 20.14
CA GLU A 544 -32.15 11.74 18.70
C GLU A 544 -31.21 12.61 17.86
N ALA A 545 -30.82 13.79 18.36
CA ALA A 545 -29.92 14.70 17.66
C ALA A 545 -28.43 14.33 17.87
N LEU A 546 -28.11 13.60 18.94
CA LEU A 546 -26.74 13.22 19.29
C LEU A 546 -26.00 12.40 18.22
N PRO A 547 -26.60 11.39 17.55
CA PRO A 547 -25.90 10.63 16.51
C PRO A 547 -25.47 11.49 15.33
N ALA A 548 -26.36 12.36 14.82
CA ALA A 548 -26.03 13.28 13.75
C ALA A 548 -24.89 14.23 14.18
N PHE A 549 -24.94 14.71 15.42
CA PHE A 549 -23.85 15.51 15.97
C PHE A 549 -22.52 14.72 16.04
N LEU A 550 -22.50 13.50 16.58
CA LEU A 550 -21.26 12.73 16.78
C LEU A 550 -20.67 12.17 15.49
N PHE A 551 -21.49 11.79 14.50
CA PHE A 551 -21.02 11.12 13.30
C PHE A 551 -20.91 12.05 12.08
N ASP A 552 -21.66 13.15 12.04
CA ASP A 552 -21.64 14.07 10.90
C ASP A 552 -20.92 15.39 11.25
N VAL A 553 -21.21 15.98 12.42
CA VAL A 553 -20.70 17.30 12.81
C VAL A 553 -19.33 17.20 13.49
N LEU A 554 -19.21 16.36 14.52
CA LEU A 554 -18.02 16.24 15.35
C LEU A 554 -16.76 15.85 14.56
N PRO A 555 -16.80 14.92 13.58
CA PRO A 555 -15.61 14.61 12.78
C PRO A 555 -15.14 15.81 11.97
N VAL A 556 -16.07 16.61 11.43
CA VAL A 556 -15.75 17.85 10.73
C VAL A 556 -15.14 18.88 11.68
N ILE A 557 -15.69 19.03 12.89
CA ILE A 557 -15.14 19.91 13.93
C ILE A 557 -13.71 19.49 14.31
N ARG A 558 -13.46 18.19 14.55
CA ARG A 558 -12.11 17.66 14.86
C ARG A 558 -11.13 17.90 13.70
N LEU A 559 -11.58 17.69 12.46
CA LEU A 559 -10.81 17.93 11.23
C LEU A 559 -10.38 19.41 11.09
N LEU A 560 -11.17 20.35 11.62
CA LEU A 560 -10.83 21.78 11.65
C LEU A 560 -9.81 22.13 12.75
N GLY A 561 -9.29 21.15 13.49
CA GLY A 561 -8.33 21.33 14.57
C GLY A 561 -8.96 21.78 15.89
N ILE A 562 -10.28 21.60 16.05
CA ILE A 562 -11.02 22.03 17.24
C ILE A 562 -11.11 20.86 18.22
N ARG A 563 -10.62 21.10 19.43
CA ARG A 563 -10.64 20.11 20.51
C ARG A 563 -12.08 19.85 20.96
N ALA A 564 -12.43 18.58 21.14
CA ALA A 564 -13.70 18.17 21.72
C ALA A 564 -13.46 17.37 23.01
N LEU A 565 -13.96 17.91 24.12
CA LEU A 565 -14.03 17.25 25.42
C LEU A 565 -15.34 16.47 25.49
N LEU A 566 -15.22 15.15 25.34
CA LEU A 566 -16.33 14.22 25.43
C LEU A 566 -16.20 13.41 26.74
N PRO A 567 -17.32 12.92 27.31
CA PRO A 567 -17.27 11.87 28.31
C PRO A 567 -16.49 10.68 27.77
N LYS A 568 -15.56 10.10 28.55
CA LYS A 568 -14.66 9.01 28.09
C LYS A 568 -15.39 7.86 27.40
N ALA A 569 -16.61 7.54 27.84
CA ALA A 569 -17.41 6.47 27.26
C ALA A 569 -17.96 6.79 25.85
N LEU A 570 -18.09 8.07 25.47
CA LEU A 570 -18.53 8.51 24.14
C LEU A 570 -17.40 8.58 23.11
N ASP A 571 -16.14 8.53 23.55
CA ASP A 571 -14.99 8.54 22.62
C ASP A 571 -14.89 7.23 21.80
N ARG A 572 -15.51 6.16 22.29
CA ARG A 572 -15.66 4.88 21.59
C ARG A 572 -17.11 4.42 21.61
N VAL A 573 -17.92 4.98 20.72
CA VAL A 573 -19.29 4.50 20.52
C VAL A 573 -19.26 3.14 19.84
N LEU A 574 -19.74 2.12 20.54
CA LEU A 574 -19.80 0.75 20.03
C LEU A 574 -20.98 0.60 19.08
N ARG A 575 -20.83 -0.33 18.13
CA ARG A 575 -21.92 -0.73 17.23
C ARG A 575 -22.17 -2.23 17.36
N PRO A 576 -23.43 -2.67 17.30
CA PRO A 576 -23.75 -4.09 17.30
C PRO A 576 -23.20 -4.72 16.01
N ARG A 577 -22.51 -5.85 16.16
CA ARG A 577 -22.00 -6.65 15.03
C ARG A 577 -22.42 -8.10 15.19
N LEU A 578 -22.63 -8.78 14.07
CA LEU A 578 -22.90 -10.21 14.08
C LEU A 578 -21.67 -10.97 14.63
N SER A 579 -21.89 -11.81 15.62
CA SER A 579 -20.88 -12.70 16.18
C SER A 579 -21.49 -14.08 16.45
N MET A 580 -20.71 -14.96 17.05
CA MET A 580 -21.16 -16.28 17.43
C MET A 580 -20.54 -16.71 18.76
N LYS A 581 -21.20 -17.67 19.38
CA LYS A 581 -20.65 -18.48 20.46
C LYS A 581 -20.42 -19.88 19.91
N LEU A 582 -19.20 -20.38 20.04
CA LEU A 582 -18.84 -21.74 19.62
C LEU A 582 -18.86 -22.67 20.83
N SER A 583 -19.49 -23.83 20.65
CA SER A 583 -19.54 -24.90 21.63
C SER A 583 -18.87 -26.16 21.10
N GLY A 584 -18.15 -26.89 21.95
CA GLY A 584 -17.67 -28.23 21.60
C GLY A 584 -18.85 -29.20 21.44
N LYS A 585 -18.77 -30.17 20.51
CA LYS A 585 -19.68 -31.32 20.47
C LYS A 585 -19.01 -32.55 21.09
N ASP A 586 -19.75 -33.30 21.92
CA ASP A 586 -19.26 -34.54 22.51
C ASP A 586 -18.99 -35.61 21.43
N SER A 587 -17.73 -35.87 21.13
CA SER A 587 -17.28 -37.10 20.47
C SER A 587 -17.13 -38.17 21.55
N GLY A 588 -18.07 -39.11 21.61
CA GLY A 588 -18.09 -40.21 22.58
C GLY A 588 -16.73 -40.93 22.75
N SER A 589 -16.53 -41.48 23.94
CA SER A 589 -15.27 -41.93 24.58
C SER A 589 -14.42 -43.01 23.89
N SER A 590 -14.48 -43.18 22.57
CA SER A 590 -13.54 -44.02 21.81
C SER A 590 -13.59 -43.69 20.31
N GLY A 591 -12.76 -42.77 19.84
CA GLY A 591 -12.47 -42.64 18.40
C GLY A 591 -12.27 -41.22 17.92
N TYR A 592 -11.11 -41.01 17.29
CA TYR A 592 -10.74 -39.99 16.29
C TYR A 592 -11.74 -38.83 16.11
N LEU A 593 -11.32 -37.61 16.47
CA LEU A 593 -12.00 -36.36 16.10
C LEU A 593 -12.21 -36.36 14.57
N ASN A 594 -13.47 -36.42 14.14
CA ASN A 594 -13.81 -36.34 12.72
C ASN A 594 -13.91 -34.85 12.37
N ALA A 595 -13.08 -34.37 11.45
CA ALA A 595 -12.95 -32.95 11.09
C ALA A 595 -14.26 -32.28 10.62
N ASN A 596 -15.30 -33.06 10.35
CA ASN A 596 -16.57 -32.61 9.80
C ASN A 596 -17.63 -32.23 10.86
N ASP A 597 -17.38 -32.38 12.17
CA ASP A 597 -18.42 -32.10 13.18
C ASP A 597 -17.86 -31.68 14.56
N ILE A 598 -16.87 -30.77 14.59
CA ILE A 598 -16.14 -30.37 15.81
C ILE A 598 -16.94 -29.39 16.67
N PHE A 599 -17.54 -28.38 16.05
CA PHE A 599 -18.18 -27.27 16.76
C PHE A 599 -19.69 -27.19 16.49
N GLY A 600 -20.45 -26.99 17.56
CA GLY A 600 -21.76 -26.34 17.53
C GLY A 600 -21.58 -24.83 17.60
N PHE A 601 -22.58 -24.07 17.16
CA PHE A 601 -22.54 -22.63 17.26
C PHE A 601 -23.92 -22.01 17.33
N ASP A 602 -24.01 -20.92 18.08
CA ASP A 602 -25.18 -20.07 18.17
C ASP A 602 -24.80 -18.65 17.72
N TRP A 603 -25.61 -18.07 16.83
CA TRP A 603 -25.44 -16.69 16.42
C TRP A 603 -25.81 -15.74 17.55
N THR A 604 -24.96 -14.74 17.76
CA THR A 604 -25.11 -13.71 18.78
C THR A 604 -24.81 -12.35 18.17
N VAL A 605 -25.09 -11.29 18.93
CA VAL A 605 -24.69 -9.93 18.57
C VAL A 605 -23.61 -9.47 19.53
N ALA A 606 -22.42 -9.17 19.01
CA ALA A 606 -21.35 -8.57 19.79
C ALA A 606 -21.52 -7.05 19.87
N ILE A 607 -21.43 -6.52 21.08
CA ILE A 607 -21.31 -5.09 21.38
C ILE A 607 -20.01 -4.94 22.17
N GLY A 608 -18.95 -4.50 21.49
CA GLY A 608 -17.61 -4.50 22.08
C GLY A 608 -17.21 -5.91 22.50
N HIS A 609 -17.00 -6.12 23.80
CA HIS A 609 -16.67 -7.43 24.39
C HIS A 609 -17.88 -8.20 24.92
N ASN A 610 -19.07 -7.60 24.93
CA ASN A 610 -20.29 -8.25 25.38
C ASN A 610 -20.95 -8.99 24.20
N GLN A 611 -21.42 -10.22 24.42
CA GLN A 611 -22.26 -10.94 23.46
C GLN A 611 -23.70 -11.01 23.97
N LEU A 612 -24.65 -10.71 23.09
CA LEU A 612 -26.09 -10.74 23.34
C LEU A 612 -26.72 -11.86 22.52
N THR A 613 -27.64 -12.60 23.14
CA THR A 613 -28.54 -13.50 22.43
C THR A 613 -29.54 -12.70 21.58
N GLN A 614 -30.21 -13.36 20.63
CA GLN A 614 -31.26 -12.71 19.83
C GLN A 614 -32.34 -12.05 20.71
N ALA A 615 -32.78 -12.72 21.77
CA ALA A 615 -33.82 -12.20 22.67
C ALA A 615 -33.35 -10.94 23.43
N GLU A 616 -32.13 -10.96 23.98
CA GLU A 616 -31.56 -9.80 24.68
C GLU A 616 -31.32 -8.62 23.71
N PHE A 617 -30.90 -8.90 22.48
CA PHE A 617 -30.75 -7.87 21.45
C PHE A 617 -32.10 -7.26 21.05
N GLU A 618 -33.15 -8.09 20.90
CA GLU A 618 -34.51 -7.59 20.64
C GLU A 618 -35.07 -6.75 21.78
N GLU A 619 -34.78 -7.11 23.04
CA GLU A 619 -35.16 -6.32 24.20
C GLU A 619 -34.46 -4.95 24.21
N LEU A 620 -33.14 -4.93 23.98
CA LEU A 620 -32.37 -3.69 23.88
C LEU A 620 -32.93 -2.73 22.82
N VAL A 621 -33.25 -3.25 21.63
CA VAL A 621 -33.79 -2.49 20.50
C VAL A 621 -35.23 -2.01 20.73
N LYS A 622 -36.03 -2.73 21.53
CA LYS A 622 -37.41 -2.31 21.85
C LYS A 622 -37.45 -1.13 22.82
N THR A 623 -36.55 -1.11 23.79
CA THR A 623 -36.54 -0.08 24.84
C THR A 623 -35.82 1.20 24.45
N ALA A 624 -34.95 1.17 23.43
CA ALA A 624 -34.02 2.27 23.20
C ALA A 624 -33.68 2.47 21.72
N HIS A 625 -33.59 3.74 21.31
CA HIS A 625 -33.28 4.16 19.94
C HIS A 625 -32.12 5.17 19.95
N GLY A 626 -31.26 5.14 18.93
CA GLY A 626 -30.12 6.05 18.83
C GLY A 626 -28.93 5.62 19.68
N ILE A 627 -28.34 6.55 20.44
CA ILE A 627 -27.21 6.27 21.34
C ILE A 627 -27.71 5.96 22.73
N VAL A 628 -27.37 4.78 23.23
CA VAL A 628 -27.90 4.24 24.48
C VAL A 628 -26.77 3.76 25.36
N ARG A 629 -26.93 3.90 26.67
CA ARG A 629 -25.94 3.41 27.64
C ARG A 629 -26.26 1.96 27.97
N PHE A 630 -25.37 1.06 27.59
CA PHE A 630 -25.48 -0.37 27.85
C PHE A 630 -24.25 -0.87 28.61
N ARG A 631 -24.47 -1.41 29.82
CA ARG A 631 -23.40 -1.93 30.71
C ARG A 631 -22.22 -0.98 30.93
N GLY A 632 -22.49 0.32 30.98
CA GLY A 632 -21.47 1.36 31.20
C GLY A 632 -20.79 1.89 29.94
N GLU A 633 -21.10 1.33 28.77
CA GLU A 633 -20.59 1.77 27.46
C GLU A 633 -21.71 2.39 26.61
N TYR A 634 -21.35 3.20 25.63
CA TYR A 634 -22.32 3.77 24.69
C TYR A 634 -22.41 2.94 23.42
N VAL A 635 -23.64 2.60 23.04
CA VAL A 635 -23.96 1.81 21.85
C VAL A 635 -24.79 2.66 20.91
N TYR A 636 -24.39 2.71 19.64
CA TYR A 636 -25.19 3.30 18.58
C TYR A 636 -26.05 2.23 17.89
N LEU A 637 -27.36 2.43 17.95
CA LEU A 637 -28.37 1.58 17.34
C LEU A 637 -28.93 2.25 16.07
N ASP A 638 -28.28 2.00 14.94
CA ASP A 638 -28.77 2.43 13.62
C ASP A 638 -29.94 1.54 13.16
N PRO A 639 -31.13 2.11 12.85
CA PRO A 639 -32.27 1.34 12.37
C PRO A 639 -31.97 0.42 11.18
N ALA A 640 -31.14 0.87 10.23
CA ALA A 640 -30.81 0.09 9.05
C ALA A 640 -29.87 -1.08 9.37
N GLU A 641 -28.92 -0.87 10.29
CA GLU A 641 -27.97 -1.90 10.76
C GLU A 641 -28.68 -2.95 11.62
N ILE A 642 -29.60 -2.51 12.50
CA ILE A 642 -30.46 -3.40 13.30
C ILE A 642 -31.29 -4.31 12.39
N GLU A 643 -31.94 -3.76 11.37
CA GLU A 643 -32.79 -4.56 10.47
C GLU A 643 -31.95 -5.57 9.68
N ARG A 644 -30.74 -5.16 9.26
CA ARG A 644 -29.78 -6.07 8.62
C ARG A 644 -29.36 -7.20 9.57
N LEU A 645 -29.09 -6.90 10.84
CA LEU A 645 -28.73 -7.90 11.85
C LEU A 645 -29.90 -8.83 12.16
N ARG A 646 -31.13 -8.31 12.24
CA ARG A 646 -32.35 -9.14 12.38
C ARG A 646 -32.51 -10.11 11.23
N LEU A 647 -32.39 -9.63 9.98
CA LEU A 647 -32.43 -10.49 8.80
C LEU A 647 -31.32 -11.55 8.80
N GLN A 648 -30.13 -11.20 9.29
CA GLN A 648 -29.02 -12.16 9.45
C GLN A 648 -29.25 -13.15 10.59
N LEU A 649 -29.92 -12.78 11.68
CA LEU A 649 -30.25 -13.71 12.77
C LEU A 649 -31.41 -14.64 12.41
N GLU A 650 -32.41 -14.15 11.65
CA GLU A 650 -33.51 -14.96 11.11
C GLU A 650 -33.03 -15.93 10.01
N LYS A 651 -32.12 -15.47 9.15
CA LYS A 651 -31.51 -16.24 8.06
C LYS A 651 -29.99 -16.21 8.19
N PRO A 652 -29.42 -17.01 9.10
CA PRO A 652 -27.99 -17.02 9.34
C PRO A 652 -27.17 -17.37 8.11
N PRO A 653 -26.00 -16.73 7.93
CA PRO A 653 -25.10 -17.09 6.84
C PRO A 653 -24.66 -18.54 7.02
N ARG A 654 -24.53 -19.25 5.88
CA ARG A 654 -24.09 -20.64 5.87
C ARG A 654 -22.59 -20.68 6.17
N THR A 655 -22.23 -21.12 7.36
CA THR A 655 -20.83 -21.29 7.76
C THR A 655 -20.40 -22.74 7.54
N THR A 656 -19.22 -22.92 6.93
CA THR A 656 -18.63 -24.26 6.77
C THR A 656 -17.89 -24.66 8.04
N GLN A 657 -17.70 -25.97 8.28
CA GLN A 657 -16.93 -26.46 9.44
C GLN A 657 -15.48 -25.98 9.43
N ALA A 658 -14.86 -25.90 8.23
CA ALA A 658 -13.55 -25.30 8.06
C ALA A 658 -13.52 -23.84 8.52
N GLU A 659 -14.57 -23.08 8.22
CA GLU A 659 -14.69 -21.69 8.64
C GLU A 659 -14.89 -21.55 10.14
N LEU A 660 -15.71 -22.41 10.78
CA LEU A 660 -15.86 -22.45 12.24
C LEU A 660 -14.51 -22.73 12.93
N LEU A 661 -13.71 -23.65 12.39
CA LEU A 661 -12.38 -23.92 12.93
C LEU A 661 -11.44 -22.72 12.78
N ARG A 662 -11.45 -22.02 11.63
CA ARG A 662 -10.67 -20.78 11.47
C ARG A 662 -11.10 -19.74 12.49
N ILE A 663 -12.40 -19.54 12.68
CA ILE A 663 -12.98 -18.62 13.65
C ILE A 663 -12.55 -19.01 15.08
N ALA A 664 -12.55 -20.30 15.42
CA ALA A 664 -12.12 -20.78 16.72
C ALA A 664 -10.63 -20.54 16.97
N LEU A 665 -9.77 -20.75 15.96
CA LEU A 665 -8.33 -20.49 16.05
C LEU A 665 -8.01 -18.98 16.19
N THR A 666 -8.83 -18.12 15.58
CA THR A 666 -8.66 -16.66 15.64
C THR A 666 -9.41 -16.02 16.81
N GLU A 667 -10.39 -16.71 17.37
CA GLU A 667 -11.40 -16.20 18.32
C GLU A 667 -12.14 -14.97 17.78
N GLU A 668 -12.35 -14.95 16.46
CA GLU A 668 -12.83 -13.77 15.74
C GLU A 668 -13.62 -14.13 14.48
N TYR A 669 -14.74 -13.45 14.26
CA TYR A 669 -15.54 -13.50 13.03
C TYR A 669 -15.74 -12.09 12.47
N LEU A 670 -15.22 -11.83 11.27
CA LEU A 670 -15.33 -10.53 10.57
C LEU A 670 -14.97 -9.32 11.45
N GLY A 671 -13.88 -9.40 12.24
CA GLY A 671 -13.48 -8.32 13.15
C GLY A 671 -14.23 -8.29 14.49
N SER A 672 -15.14 -9.24 14.75
CA SER A 672 -15.92 -9.31 15.99
C SER A 672 -15.47 -10.47 16.88
N PRO A 673 -15.35 -10.27 18.21
CA PRO A 673 -14.86 -11.31 19.11
C PRO A 673 -15.87 -12.45 19.22
N VAL A 674 -15.36 -13.69 19.20
CA VAL A 674 -16.13 -14.92 19.31
C VAL A 674 -15.83 -15.58 20.65
N MET A 675 -16.88 -15.99 21.37
CA MET A 675 -16.73 -16.71 22.63
C MET A 675 -16.63 -18.21 22.38
N LEU A 676 -15.57 -18.81 22.93
CA LEU A 676 -15.43 -20.25 23.05
C LEU A 676 -15.85 -20.68 24.45
N ASP A 677 -16.70 -21.72 24.53
CA ASP A 677 -16.94 -22.41 25.79
C ASP A 677 -15.73 -23.26 26.23
N ALA A 678 -15.82 -23.88 27.41
CA ALA A 678 -14.70 -24.66 27.96
C ALA A 678 -14.31 -25.83 27.05
N GLN A 679 -15.29 -26.55 26.49
CA GLN A 679 -15.04 -27.69 25.60
C GLN A 679 -14.40 -27.27 24.28
N ALA A 680 -14.87 -26.17 23.67
CA ALA A 680 -14.30 -25.64 22.45
C ALA A 680 -12.85 -25.17 22.65
N ARG A 681 -12.53 -24.58 23.81
CA ARG A 681 -11.15 -24.23 24.16
C ARG A 681 -10.27 -25.45 24.34
N ASP A 682 -10.77 -26.50 25.01
CA ASP A 682 -10.03 -27.75 25.17
C ASP A 682 -9.74 -28.41 23.81
N MET A 683 -10.70 -28.39 22.88
CA MET A 683 -10.48 -28.86 21.50
C MET A 683 -9.41 -28.04 20.78
N ILE A 684 -9.46 -26.70 20.86
CA ILE A 684 -8.44 -25.84 20.25
C ILE A 684 -7.06 -26.07 20.88
N ARG A 685 -7.01 -26.33 22.20
CA ARG A 685 -5.79 -26.70 22.89
C ARG A 685 -5.23 -28.03 22.36
N GLU A 686 -6.06 -29.05 22.18
CA GLU A 686 -5.64 -30.33 21.57
C GLU A 686 -5.14 -30.17 20.12
N LEU A 687 -5.71 -29.22 19.38
CA LEU A 687 -5.26 -28.88 18.02
C LEU A 687 -3.94 -28.11 17.99
N THR A 688 -3.54 -27.42 19.06
CA THR A 688 -2.39 -26.50 19.07
C THR A 688 -1.21 -26.98 19.91
N GLU A 689 -1.47 -27.70 21.00
CA GLU A 689 -0.44 -28.21 21.90
C GLU A 689 0.10 -29.56 21.42
N ILE A 690 1.44 -29.68 21.37
CA ILE A 690 2.11 -30.92 21.01
C ILE A 690 2.39 -31.70 22.29
N GLY A 691 1.58 -32.73 22.55
CA GLY A 691 1.81 -33.67 23.64
C GLY A 691 3.03 -34.58 23.38
N SER A 692 3.49 -35.27 24.44
CA SER A 692 4.50 -36.32 24.31
C SER A 692 3.86 -37.58 23.70
N VAL A 693 4.33 -37.97 22.51
CA VAL A 693 3.89 -39.20 21.85
C VAL A 693 5.02 -40.23 21.98
N PRO A 694 4.77 -41.43 22.53
CA PRO A 694 5.81 -42.45 22.64
C PRO A 694 6.30 -42.88 21.25
N LEU A 695 7.60 -43.16 21.16
CA LEU A 695 8.22 -43.66 19.94
C LEU A 695 7.79 -45.12 19.68
N PRO A 696 7.64 -45.53 18.41
CA PRO A 696 7.29 -46.91 18.08
C PRO A 696 8.36 -47.90 18.53
N GLY A 697 7.95 -49.06 19.07
CA GLY A 697 8.88 -50.06 19.61
C GLY A 697 9.81 -50.69 18.57
N ALA A 698 9.37 -50.74 17.30
CA ALA A 698 10.13 -51.29 16.18
C ALA A 698 11.05 -50.26 15.48
N LEU A 699 11.22 -49.06 16.05
CA LEU A 699 12.05 -48.01 15.48
C LEU A 699 13.54 -48.34 15.64
N ASN A 700 14.28 -48.37 14.54
CA ASN A 700 15.72 -48.59 14.51
C ASN A 700 16.48 -47.26 14.29
N ALA A 701 16.21 -46.26 15.13
CA ALA A 701 16.84 -44.95 15.10
C ALA A 701 16.72 -44.23 16.45
N ILE A 702 17.66 -43.33 16.74
CA ILE A 702 17.55 -42.36 17.84
C ILE A 702 17.16 -41.03 17.23
N LEU A 703 16.02 -40.48 17.64
CA LEU A 703 15.52 -39.19 17.17
C LEU A 703 16.14 -38.05 17.99
N ARG A 704 16.39 -36.92 17.33
CA ARG A 704 16.75 -35.68 18.02
C ARG A 704 15.50 -35.03 18.63
N PRO A 705 15.63 -34.19 19.67
CA PRO A 705 14.47 -33.59 20.35
C PRO A 705 13.50 -32.85 19.40
N TYR A 706 14.02 -32.14 18.39
CA TYR A 706 13.14 -31.50 17.42
C TYR A 706 12.46 -32.53 16.51
N GLN A 707 13.13 -33.63 16.13
CA GLN A 707 12.52 -34.67 15.29
C GLN A 707 11.42 -35.41 16.06
N GLU A 708 11.58 -35.64 17.35
CA GLU A 708 10.52 -36.17 18.23
C GLU A 708 9.33 -35.23 18.26
N ARG A 709 9.54 -33.93 18.47
CA ARG A 709 8.46 -32.92 18.43
C ARG A 709 7.75 -32.89 17.07
N GLY A 710 8.49 -32.97 15.98
CA GLY A 710 7.90 -32.95 14.64
C GLY A 710 7.15 -34.24 14.28
N TYR A 711 7.63 -35.40 14.74
CA TYR A 711 6.88 -36.67 14.72
C TYR A 711 5.59 -36.57 15.52
N ALA A 712 5.65 -36.11 16.77
CA ALA A 712 4.49 -35.97 17.64
C ALA A 712 3.45 -35.02 17.03
N TRP A 713 3.90 -33.91 16.43
CA TRP A 713 3.08 -32.96 15.69
C TRP A 713 2.39 -33.58 14.48
N LEU A 714 3.12 -34.34 13.63
CA LEU A 714 2.58 -35.05 12.47
C LEU A 714 1.53 -36.08 12.90
N TYR A 715 1.88 -36.91 13.88
CA TYR A 715 1.01 -37.95 14.40
C TYR A 715 -0.27 -37.38 15.02
N ARG A 716 -0.16 -36.31 15.83
CA ARG A 716 -1.33 -35.60 16.37
C ARG A 716 -2.24 -35.16 15.23
N ASN A 717 -1.73 -34.46 14.21
CA ASN A 717 -2.53 -33.99 13.07
C ASN A 717 -3.28 -35.13 12.37
N ILE A 718 -2.61 -36.26 12.12
CA ILE A 718 -3.23 -37.42 11.49
C ILE A 718 -4.33 -38.01 12.38
N ARG A 719 -4.12 -38.09 13.70
CA ARG A 719 -5.13 -38.59 14.64
C ARG A 719 -6.40 -37.75 14.72
N ILE A 720 -6.27 -36.44 14.55
CA ILE A 720 -7.41 -35.50 14.53
C ILE A 720 -8.00 -35.34 13.11
N GLY A 721 -7.51 -36.11 12.13
CA GLY A 721 -8.00 -36.10 10.74
C GLY A 721 -7.53 -34.90 9.90
N PHE A 722 -6.54 -34.16 10.35
CA PHE A 722 -5.96 -33.02 9.63
C PHE A 722 -4.67 -33.40 8.88
N GLY A 723 -4.46 -32.74 7.75
CA GLY A 723 -3.22 -32.83 7.01
C GLY A 723 -2.14 -31.88 7.55
N SER A 724 -0.91 -32.14 7.13
CA SER A 724 0.28 -31.44 7.62
C SER A 724 1.18 -30.98 6.47
N VAL A 725 1.76 -29.79 6.63
CA VAL A 725 2.84 -29.30 5.78
C VAL A 725 4.10 -29.18 6.64
N ILE A 726 5.08 -30.03 6.39
CA ILE A 726 6.40 -29.94 7.04
C ILE A 726 7.40 -29.32 6.07
N ALA A 727 7.87 -28.16 6.47
CA ALA A 727 8.64 -27.23 5.68
C ALA A 727 10.01 -26.94 6.32
N ASP A 728 10.49 -27.85 7.16
CA ASP A 728 11.85 -27.84 7.70
C ASP A 728 12.91 -27.71 6.61
N ASP A 729 14.03 -27.09 6.95
CA ASP A 729 15.20 -27.03 6.06
C ASP A 729 15.64 -28.43 5.58
N MET A 730 16.26 -28.45 4.40
CA MET A 730 16.68 -29.68 3.75
C MET A 730 17.77 -30.38 4.56
N GLY A 731 17.53 -31.61 5.03
CA GLY A 731 18.52 -32.36 5.82
C GLY A 731 18.22 -32.41 7.31
N LEU A 732 17.14 -31.79 7.80
CA LEU A 732 16.66 -31.95 9.19
C LEU A 732 16.03 -33.33 9.48
N GLY A 733 15.95 -34.22 8.49
CA GLY A 733 15.35 -35.54 8.64
C GLY A 733 13.82 -35.54 8.56
N LYS A 734 13.23 -34.77 7.64
CA LYS A 734 11.79 -34.79 7.35
C LYS A 734 11.28 -36.20 7.02
N THR A 735 12.02 -36.92 6.17
CA THR A 735 11.72 -38.30 5.76
C THR A 735 11.69 -39.24 6.96
N LEU A 736 12.68 -39.17 7.86
CA LEU A 736 12.70 -39.94 9.11
C LEU A 736 11.47 -39.67 9.98
N GLN A 737 11.08 -38.40 10.17
CA GLN A 737 9.89 -38.04 10.96
C GLN A 737 8.61 -38.66 10.38
N VAL A 738 8.46 -38.68 9.05
CA VAL A 738 7.32 -39.33 8.37
C VAL A 738 7.39 -40.87 8.49
N ILE A 739 8.58 -41.47 8.36
CA ILE A 739 8.76 -42.92 8.53
C ILE A 739 8.36 -43.38 9.93
N VAL A 740 8.78 -42.63 10.96
CA VAL A 740 8.39 -42.91 12.37
C VAL A 740 6.88 -42.81 12.53
N THR A 741 6.26 -41.82 11.89
CA THR A 741 4.79 -41.66 11.86
C THR A 741 4.09 -42.85 11.22
N LEU A 742 4.57 -43.32 10.05
CA LEU A 742 4.05 -44.52 9.37
C LEU A 742 4.20 -45.78 10.23
N LEU A 743 5.34 -45.92 10.91
CA LEU A 743 5.60 -47.04 11.81
C LEU A 743 4.66 -47.02 13.01
N LYS A 744 4.37 -45.84 13.57
CA LYS A 744 3.38 -45.70 14.65
C LYS A 744 1.97 -46.11 14.19
N LEU A 745 1.57 -45.68 12.99
CA LEU A 745 0.28 -46.08 12.41
C LEU A 745 0.19 -47.59 12.15
N LYS A 746 1.32 -48.24 11.83
CA LYS A 746 1.38 -49.71 11.74
C LYS A 746 1.20 -50.39 13.09
N GLU A 747 1.91 -49.91 14.11
CA GLU A 747 1.82 -50.45 15.48
C GLU A 747 0.38 -50.40 16.01
N GLU A 748 -0.41 -49.41 15.58
CA GLU A 748 -1.82 -49.23 15.94
C GLU A 748 -2.81 -49.93 15.00
N GLY A 749 -2.32 -50.74 14.05
CA GLY A 749 -3.17 -51.47 13.09
C GLY A 749 -3.81 -50.60 12.00
N LYS A 750 -3.57 -49.28 11.95
CA LYS A 750 -4.18 -48.38 10.96
C LYS A 750 -3.76 -48.66 9.53
N LEU A 751 -2.53 -49.12 9.33
CA LEU A 751 -2.07 -49.55 8.01
C LEU A 751 -2.65 -50.92 7.58
N GLU A 752 -3.36 -51.63 8.44
CA GLU A 752 -4.11 -52.85 8.07
C GLU A 752 -5.47 -52.48 7.46
N GLU A 753 -6.14 -51.45 8.00
CA GLU A 753 -7.41 -50.90 7.49
C GLU A 753 -7.24 -50.27 6.09
N ALA A 754 -6.23 -49.41 5.93
CA ALA A 754 -5.92 -48.76 4.66
C ALA A 754 -4.43 -48.46 4.53
N LYS A 755 -3.87 -48.62 3.32
CA LYS A 755 -2.43 -48.47 3.08
C LYS A 755 -2.00 -47.01 2.95
N ALA A 756 -0.69 -46.75 2.99
CA ALA A 756 -0.12 -45.43 2.73
C ALA A 756 0.42 -45.31 1.29
N LEU A 757 0.26 -44.15 0.67
CA LEU A 757 0.82 -43.81 -0.64
C LEU A 757 1.85 -42.69 -0.47
N VAL A 758 3.08 -42.90 -0.95
CA VAL A 758 4.11 -41.86 -0.98
C VAL A 758 4.43 -41.52 -2.42
N ILE A 759 4.25 -40.25 -2.77
CA ILE A 759 4.46 -39.70 -4.10
C ILE A 759 5.72 -38.84 -4.04
N VAL A 760 6.75 -39.26 -4.77
CA VAL A 760 8.05 -38.59 -4.76
C VAL A 760 8.57 -38.34 -6.17
N PRO A 761 9.53 -37.42 -6.38
CA PRO A 761 10.29 -37.37 -7.62
C PRO A 761 10.97 -38.72 -7.89
N THR A 762 11.11 -39.09 -9.17
CA THR A 762 11.63 -40.41 -9.60
C THR A 762 12.96 -40.79 -8.94
N SER A 763 13.82 -39.81 -8.69
CA SER A 763 15.12 -39.98 -8.06
C SER A 763 15.09 -40.23 -6.55
N LEU A 764 13.99 -39.90 -5.85
CA LEU A 764 13.84 -40.16 -4.41
C LEU A 764 13.33 -41.56 -4.09
N LEU A 765 12.78 -42.29 -5.06
CA LEU A 765 12.15 -43.61 -4.84
C LEU A 765 13.08 -44.57 -4.09
N THR A 766 14.34 -44.67 -4.52
CA THR A 766 15.32 -45.55 -3.87
C THR A 766 15.69 -45.06 -2.48
N ASN A 767 15.84 -43.75 -2.30
CA ASN A 767 16.22 -43.19 -1.01
C ASN A 767 15.18 -43.52 0.06
N TRP A 768 13.89 -43.32 -0.27
CA TRP A 768 12.77 -43.72 0.59
C TRP A 768 12.78 -45.22 0.91
N THR A 769 13.03 -46.07 -0.10
CA THR A 769 13.09 -47.53 0.11
C THR A 769 14.21 -47.91 1.10
N LYS A 770 15.41 -47.31 0.94
CA LYS A 770 16.56 -47.55 1.81
C LYS A 770 16.35 -47.02 3.22
N GLU A 771 15.79 -45.81 3.36
CA GLU A 771 15.51 -45.22 4.66
C GLU A 771 14.44 -46.01 5.43
N ILE A 772 13.38 -46.49 4.77
CA ILE A 772 12.40 -47.35 5.43
C ILE A 772 13.03 -48.67 5.87
N ALA A 773 13.79 -49.34 4.99
CA ALA A 773 14.48 -50.59 5.34
C ALA A 773 15.47 -50.42 6.51
N ARG A 774 16.13 -49.25 6.60
CA ARG A 774 17.08 -48.94 7.68
C ARG A 774 16.38 -48.65 9.00
N PHE A 775 15.43 -47.72 9.00
CA PHE A 775 14.85 -47.16 10.23
C PHE A 775 13.59 -47.87 10.71
N ALA A 776 12.84 -48.52 9.81
CA ALA A 776 11.57 -49.16 10.10
C ALA A 776 11.42 -50.47 9.29
N PRO A 777 12.31 -51.48 9.50
CA PRO A 777 12.31 -52.72 8.73
C PRO A 777 11.02 -53.54 8.87
N ALA A 778 10.22 -53.26 9.90
CA ALA A 778 8.92 -53.86 10.09
C ALA A 778 7.89 -53.43 9.01
N LEU A 779 8.06 -52.29 8.32
CA LEU A 779 7.12 -51.83 7.29
C LEU A 779 7.29 -52.61 5.98
N LYS A 780 6.19 -53.16 5.44
CA LYS A 780 6.19 -53.75 4.08
C LYS A 780 6.09 -52.64 3.05
N VAL A 781 7.01 -52.58 2.09
CA VAL A 781 7.08 -51.51 1.07
C VAL A 781 7.19 -52.11 -0.32
N ASP A 782 6.48 -51.53 -1.29
CA ASP A 782 6.66 -51.83 -2.72
C ASP A 782 6.68 -50.56 -3.57
N ILE A 783 7.19 -50.66 -4.80
CA ILE A 783 7.39 -49.54 -5.74
C ILE A 783 6.49 -49.72 -6.96
N PHE A 784 5.51 -48.83 -7.10
CA PHE A 784 4.68 -48.74 -8.30
C PHE A 784 5.33 -47.84 -9.36
N HIS A 785 6.24 -48.43 -10.16
CA HIS A 785 6.98 -47.74 -11.23
C HIS A 785 7.41 -48.68 -12.37
N GLY A 786 7.60 -48.15 -13.60
CA GLY A 786 8.05 -48.93 -14.77
C GLY A 786 6.92 -49.46 -15.66
N THR A 787 7.25 -50.05 -16.82
CA THR A 787 6.29 -50.47 -17.86
C THR A 787 5.50 -51.74 -17.49
N GLU A 788 6.08 -52.65 -16.71
CA GLU A 788 5.46 -53.91 -16.26
C GLU A 788 4.76 -53.80 -14.90
N ARG A 789 4.45 -52.56 -14.46
CA ARG A 789 3.86 -52.31 -13.14
C ARG A 789 2.45 -52.91 -13.01
N VAL A 790 2.24 -53.72 -11.99
CA VAL A 790 0.93 -54.29 -11.63
C VAL A 790 0.60 -53.86 -10.21
N LEU A 791 -0.66 -53.45 -9.98
CA LEU A 791 -1.18 -53.24 -8.62
C LEU A 791 -1.71 -54.58 -8.12
N GLU A 792 -0.98 -55.22 -7.21
CA GLU A 792 -1.38 -56.48 -6.60
C GLU A 792 -2.62 -56.34 -5.70
N LYS A 793 -3.37 -57.43 -5.51
CA LYS A 793 -4.53 -57.47 -4.60
C LYS A 793 -4.09 -57.35 -3.13
N GLU A 794 -3.01 -58.03 -2.75
CA GLU A 794 -2.36 -57.82 -1.46
C GLU A 794 -1.40 -56.64 -1.60
N ARG A 795 -1.73 -55.53 -0.92
CA ARG A 795 -0.93 -54.30 -1.00
C ARG A 795 0.10 -54.24 0.13
N PRO A 796 1.30 -53.68 -0.10
CA PRO A 796 2.24 -53.37 0.97
C PRO A 796 1.65 -52.34 1.95
N ASP A 797 2.28 -52.17 3.12
CA ASP A 797 1.91 -51.12 4.07
C ASP A 797 2.12 -49.72 3.47
N VAL A 798 3.19 -49.57 2.67
CA VAL A 798 3.56 -48.33 1.98
C VAL A 798 3.79 -48.61 0.50
N LEU A 799 3.10 -47.89 -0.38
CA LEU A 799 3.33 -47.90 -1.82
C LEU A 799 4.07 -46.63 -2.25
N LEU A 800 5.24 -46.77 -2.89
CA LEU A 800 6.03 -45.66 -3.41
C LEU A 800 5.72 -45.45 -4.91
N THR A 801 5.45 -44.22 -5.33
CA THR A 801 5.25 -43.88 -6.76
C THR A 801 5.73 -42.48 -7.10
N THR A 802 5.55 -42.04 -8.35
CA THR A 802 5.99 -40.73 -8.84
C THR A 802 4.84 -39.85 -9.31
N TYR A 803 5.03 -38.53 -9.25
CA TYR A 803 4.05 -37.55 -9.70
C TYR A 803 3.52 -37.81 -11.12
N GLY A 804 4.41 -38.13 -12.07
CA GLY A 804 4.04 -38.45 -13.45
C GLY A 804 3.18 -39.71 -13.57
N LEU A 805 3.42 -40.73 -12.74
CA LEU A 805 2.60 -41.94 -12.72
C LEU A 805 1.25 -41.72 -12.08
N VAL A 806 1.15 -40.91 -11.03
CA VAL A 806 -0.14 -40.52 -10.45
C VAL A 806 -1.02 -39.85 -11.48
N ARG A 807 -0.46 -38.96 -12.32
CA ARG A 807 -1.18 -38.34 -13.44
C ARG A 807 -1.64 -39.37 -14.47
N SER A 808 -0.77 -40.32 -14.82
CA SER A 808 -1.01 -41.27 -15.91
C SER A 808 -1.97 -42.41 -15.53
N ASP A 809 -1.90 -42.88 -14.29
CA ASP A 809 -2.67 -44.02 -13.75
C ASP A 809 -3.67 -43.58 -12.67
N LEU A 810 -4.10 -42.31 -12.68
CA LEU A 810 -5.03 -41.75 -11.69
C LEU A 810 -6.27 -42.62 -11.50
N ALA A 811 -6.85 -43.12 -12.60
CA ALA A 811 -8.05 -43.94 -12.56
C ALA A 811 -7.88 -45.25 -11.76
N LYS A 812 -6.66 -45.80 -11.67
CA LYS A 812 -6.37 -46.99 -10.86
C LYS A 812 -6.19 -46.61 -9.39
N LEU A 813 -5.38 -45.58 -9.12
CA LEU A 813 -5.05 -45.15 -7.76
C LEU A 813 -6.24 -44.53 -7.02
N LYS A 814 -7.14 -43.85 -7.75
CA LYS A 814 -8.35 -43.19 -7.21
C LYS A 814 -9.41 -44.20 -6.73
N LYS A 815 -9.42 -45.43 -7.26
CA LYS A 815 -10.35 -46.50 -6.83
C LYS A 815 -9.97 -47.11 -5.49
N LEU A 816 -8.76 -46.84 -5.00
CA LEU A 816 -8.23 -47.38 -3.76
C LEU A 816 -8.39 -46.35 -2.64
N THR A 817 -8.73 -46.81 -1.44
CA THR A 817 -8.71 -45.99 -0.24
C THR A 817 -7.32 -46.04 0.40
N TRP A 818 -6.83 -44.87 0.83
CA TRP A 818 -5.54 -44.69 1.47
C TRP A 818 -5.74 -44.12 2.89
N CYS A 819 -4.98 -44.63 3.86
CA CYS A 819 -4.96 -44.02 5.20
C CYS A 819 -4.24 -42.67 5.14
N LEU A 820 -3.11 -42.62 4.42
CA LEU A 820 -2.22 -41.47 4.37
C LEU A 820 -1.65 -41.31 2.96
N VAL A 821 -1.71 -40.09 2.42
CA VAL A 821 -0.99 -39.73 1.19
C VAL A 821 0.09 -38.72 1.54
N ILE A 822 1.34 -39.08 1.27
CA ILE A 822 2.51 -38.23 1.47
C ILE A 822 3.02 -37.75 0.11
N VAL A 823 3.29 -36.47 -0.03
CA VAL A 823 4.01 -35.90 -1.17
C VAL A 823 5.35 -35.36 -0.70
N ASP A 824 6.43 -35.78 -1.34
CA ASP A 824 7.77 -35.25 -1.11
C ASP A 824 8.17 -34.28 -2.22
N GLU A 825 8.91 -33.23 -1.87
CA GLU A 825 9.20 -32.09 -2.76
C GLU A 825 7.89 -31.48 -3.31
N ALA A 826 7.02 -31.02 -2.38
CA ALA A 826 5.68 -30.50 -2.66
C ALA A 826 5.65 -29.26 -3.58
N GLN A 827 6.78 -28.63 -3.89
CA GLN A 827 6.87 -27.62 -4.96
C GLN A 827 6.42 -28.17 -6.33
N ASN A 828 6.43 -29.49 -6.53
CA ASN A 828 5.86 -30.16 -7.71
C ASN A 828 4.33 -29.98 -7.87
N ILE A 829 3.63 -29.46 -6.85
CA ILE A 829 2.18 -29.17 -6.85
C ILE A 829 1.86 -27.69 -6.56
N LYS A 830 2.83 -26.79 -6.74
CA LYS A 830 2.68 -25.36 -6.44
C LYS A 830 1.67 -24.63 -7.33
N ASN A 831 1.50 -25.06 -8.58
CA ASN A 831 0.52 -24.49 -9.50
C ASN A 831 -0.82 -25.25 -9.38
N PRO A 832 -1.90 -24.61 -8.89
CA PRO A 832 -3.19 -25.27 -8.72
C PRO A 832 -3.87 -25.63 -10.05
N ALA A 833 -3.54 -24.96 -11.16
CA ALA A 833 -4.13 -25.23 -12.46
C ALA A 833 -3.49 -26.42 -13.20
N ALA A 834 -2.30 -26.88 -12.76
CA ALA A 834 -1.57 -27.94 -13.44
C ALA A 834 -2.27 -29.31 -13.31
N GLU A 835 -2.33 -30.08 -14.41
CA GLU A 835 -2.96 -31.41 -14.44
C GLU A 835 -2.35 -32.39 -13.43
N GLN A 836 -1.04 -32.30 -13.19
CA GLN A 836 -0.36 -33.08 -12.16
C GLN A 836 -0.89 -32.77 -10.76
N THR A 837 -1.04 -31.48 -10.42
CA THR A 837 -1.60 -31.02 -9.13
C THR A 837 -3.02 -31.52 -8.94
N LYS A 838 -3.87 -31.38 -9.97
CA LYS A 838 -5.25 -31.88 -9.95
C LYS A 838 -5.31 -33.40 -9.74
N ALA A 839 -4.44 -34.15 -10.41
CA ALA A 839 -4.38 -35.61 -10.26
C ALA A 839 -3.97 -36.04 -8.85
N VAL A 840 -2.94 -35.42 -8.28
CA VAL A 840 -2.50 -35.70 -6.90
C VAL A 840 -3.59 -35.35 -5.88
N LYS A 841 -4.23 -34.18 -6.03
CA LYS A 841 -5.36 -33.75 -5.18
C LYS A 841 -6.64 -34.57 -5.41
N ALA A 842 -6.72 -35.42 -6.43
CA ALA A 842 -7.89 -36.26 -6.68
C ALA A 842 -7.84 -37.62 -5.95
N ILE A 843 -6.69 -37.99 -5.36
CA ILE A 843 -6.54 -39.25 -4.61
C ILE A 843 -7.30 -39.15 -3.27
N PRO A 844 -8.19 -40.10 -2.94
CA PRO A 844 -8.89 -40.12 -1.67
C PRO A 844 -8.00 -40.68 -0.55
N ALA A 845 -7.89 -39.98 0.56
CA ALA A 845 -7.16 -40.45 1.75
C ALA A 845 -7.73 -39.88 3.04
N GLY A 846 -7.46 -40.56 4.16
CA GLY A 846 -7.85 -40.09 5.51
C GLY A 846 -7.06 -38.88 5.99
N SER A 847 -5.79 -38.76 5.59
CA SER A 847 -4.94 -37.59 5.89
C SER A 847 -3.89 -37.38 4.81
N PHE A 848 -3.32 -36.18 4.75
CA PHE A 848 -2.36 -35.75 3.73
C PHE A 848 -1.14 -35.10 4.37
N VAL A 849 0.06 -35.44 3.91
CA VAL A 849 1.32 -34.83 4.40
C VAL A 849 2.11 -34.30 3.22
N ALA A 850 2.45 -33.02 3.24
CA ALA A 850 3.33 -32.38 2.26
C ALA A 850 4.69 -32.08 2.89
N LEU A 851 5.76 -32.59 2.27
CA LEU A 851 7.14 -32.30 2.63
C LEU A 851 7.69 -31.28 1.62
N THR A 852 8.27 -30.20 2.12
CA THR A 852 8.95 -29.19 1.27
C THR A 852 10.21 -28.67 1.96
N GLY A 853 11.22 -28.27 1.18
CA GLY A 853 12.42 -27.57 1.69
C GLY A 853 12.21 -26.07 1.84
N THR A 854 11.27 -25.50 1.09
CA THR A 854 10.96 -24.06 1.04
C THR A 854 9.45 -23.93 0.81
N PRO A 855 8.64 -23.59 1.83
CA PRO A 855 7.18 -23.64 1.71
C PRO A 855 6.58 -22.55 0.81
N VAL A 856 7.33 -21.47 0.57
CA VAL A 856 6.91 -20.36 -0.28
C VAL A 856 8.09 -20.03 -1.18
N GLU A 857 7.99 -20.35 -2.47
CA GLU A 857 9.04 -19.97 -3.43
C GLU A 857 8.80 -18.55 -3.95
N ASN A 858 7.54 -18.12 -4.20
CA ASN A 858 7.30 -16.80 -4.83
C ASN A 858 5.94 -16.11 -4.56
N ARG A 859 4.84 -16.83 -4.24
CA ARG A 859 3.48 -16.22 -4.14
C ARG A 859 2.61 -16.91 -3.08
N LEU A 860 1.75 -16.16 -2.39
CA LEU A 860 0.75 -16.72 -1.46
C LEU A 860 -0.21 -17.73 -2.13
N SER A 861 -0.41 -17.65 -3.44
CA SER A 861 -1.18 -18.64 -4.21
C SER A 861 -0.53 -20.03 -4.27
N GLU A 862 0.81 -20.10 -4.26
CA GLU A 862 1.53 -21.38 -4.22
C GLU A 862 1.36 -22.04 -2.85
N TYR A 863 1.45 -21.23 -1.80
CA TYR A 863 1.17 -21.64 -0.43
C TYR A 863 -0.27 -22.19 -0.30
N TRP A 864 -1.25 -21.47 -0.85
CA TRP A 864 -2.64 -21.93 -0.89
C TRP A 864 -2.75 -23.31 -1.56
N SER A 865 -2.06 -23.54 -2.68
CA SER A 865 -2.12 -24.83 -3.38
C SER A 865 -1.62 -25.99 -2.50
N ILE A 866 -0.50 -25.81 -1.79
CA ILE A 866 0.08 -26.84 -0.92
C ILE A 866 -0.80 -27.05 0.32
N MET A 867 -1.28 -25.97 0.94
CA MET A 867 -2.18 -26.04 2.09
C MET A 867 -3.51 -26.69 1.74
N ASP A 868 -4.06 -26.42 0.55
CA ASP A 868 -5.29 -27.06 0.07
C ASP A 868 -5.08 -28.55 -0.25
N PHE A 869 -3.87 -28.98 -0.62
CA PHE A 869 -3.56 -30.42 -0.68
C PHE A 869 -3.62 -31.06 0.72
N ALA A 870 -3.00 -30.42 1.72
CA ALA A 870 -2.96 -30.93 3.09
C ALA A 870 -4.36 -30.92 3.75
N ASN A 871 -5.05 -29.78 3.67
CA ASN A 871 -6.33 -29.50 4.31
C ASN A 871 -7.30 -28.90 3.28
N ARG A 872 -7.97 -29.77 2.52
CA ARG A 872 -8.84 -29.39 1.39
C ARG A 872 -9.95 -28.43 1.80
N GLY A 873 -10.06 -27.32 1.08
CA GLY A 873 -11.09 -26.31 1.34
C GLY A 873 -10.93 -25.51 2.64
N PHE A 874 -9.90 -25.79 3.45
CA PHE A 874 -9.69 -25.10 4.74
C PHE A 874 -9.50 -23.59 4.57
N LEU A 875 -8.81 -23.15 3.53
CA LEU A 875 -8.61 -21.74 3.19
C LEU A 875 -9.65 -21.21 2.20
N GLY A 876 -10.75 -21.93 1.98
CA GLY A 876 -11.72 -21.61 0.93
C GLY A 876 -11.16 -21.83 -0.48
N ASN A 877 -11.84 -21.29 -1.48
CA ASN A 877 -11.36 -21.33 -2.87
C ASN A 877 -10.30 -20.25 -3.12
N LEU A 878 -9.57 -20.36 -4.23
CA LEU A 878 -8.50 -19.43 -4.57
C LEU A 878 -8.99 -17.98 -4.67
N THR A 879 -10.18 -17.74 -5.20
CA THR A 879 -10.75 -16.39 -5.34
C THR A 879 -11.06 -15.74 -3.99
N SER A 880 -11.68 -16.48 -3.07
CA SER A 880 -11.94 -16.01 -1.70
C SER A 880 -10.64 -15.81 -0.94
N PHE A 881 -9.68 -16.73 -1.08
CA PHE A 881 -8.36 -16.62 -0.45
C PHE A 881 -7.61 -15.38 -0.91
N THR A 882 -7.63 -15.08 -2.21
CA THR A 882 -6.98 -13.89 -2.76
C THR A 882 -7.58 -12.61 -2.19
N LYS A 883 -8.91 -12.54 -2.11
CA LYS A 883 -9.61 -11.36 -1.59
C LYS A 883 -9.42 -11.17 -0.08
N GLU A 884 -9.44 -12.26 0.68
CA GLU A 884 -9.42 -12.23 2.16
C GLU A 884 -8.01 -12.13 2.73
N PHE A 885 -7.02 -12.77 2.10
CA PHE A 885 -5.64 -12.84 2.61
C PHE A 885 -4.64 -12.25 1.64
N ALA A 886 -4.62 -12.68 0.36
CA ALA A 886 -3.51 -12.32 -0.52
C ALA A 886 -3.42 -10.81 -0.80
N VAL A 887 -4.53 -10.16 -1.21
CA VAL A 887 -4.54 -8.72 -1.50
C VAL A 887 -4.30 -7.88 -0.24
N PRO A 888 -4.97 -8.11 0.91
CA PRO A 888 -4.67 -7.35 2.12
C PRO A 888 -3.22 -7.49 2.58
N ILE A 889 -2.64 -8.70 2.52
CA ILE A 889 -1.26 -8.94 2.97
C ILE A 889 -0.25 -8.37 1.97
N GLN A 890 -0.45 -8.55 0.66
CA GLN A 890 0.56 -8.20 -0.36
C GLN A 890 0.42 -6.76 -0.88
N SER A 891 -0.78 -6.17 -0.83
CA SER A 891 -1.06 -4.85 -1.43
C SER A 891 -1.33 -3.77 -0.39
N HIS A 892 -1.94 -4.14 0.75
CA HIS A 892 -2.25 -3.20 1.82
C HIS A 892 -1.29 -3.32 3.01
N HIS A 893 -0.42 -4.33 2.99
CA HIS A 893 0.51 -4.65 4.07
C HIS A 893 -0.19 -4.74 5.43
N ASP A 894 -1.40 -5.31 5.39
CA ASP A 894 -2.28 -5.40 6.56
C ASP A 894 -1.73 -6.43 7.55
N GLN A 895 -1.07 -5.91 8.59
CA GLN A 895 -0.43 -6.72 9.61
C GLN A 895 -1.44 -7.51 10.45
N HIS A 896 -2.67 -7.01 10.59
CA HIS A 896 -3.72 -7.71 11.31
C HIS A 896 -4.17 -8.95 10.53
N VAL A 897 -4.38 -8.83 9.22
CA VAL A 897 -4.70 -9.97 8.33
C VAL A 897 -3.53 -10.95 8.24
N ALA A 898 -2.28 -10.47 8.18
CA ALA A 898 -1.10 -11.33 8.19
C ALA A 898 -0.99 -12.16 9.48
N ASN A 899 -1.21 -11.54 10.64
CA ASN A 899 -1.21 -12.22 11.94
C ASN A 899 -2.37 -13.23 12.04
N ARG A 900 -3.56 -12.87 11.57
CA ARG A 900 -4.73 -13.75 11.49
C ARG A 900 -4.41 -14.98 10.62
N PHE A 901 -3.82 -14.77 9.45
CA PHE A 901 -3.39 -15.84 8.55
C PHE A 901 -2.36 -16.79 9.20
N LYS A 902 -1.38 -16.23 9.93
CA LYS A 902 -0.39 -17.01 10.67
C LYS A 902 -1.06 -17.86 11.75
N ARG A 903 -1.99 -17.31 12.54
CA ARG A 903 -2.75 -18.07 13.57
C ARG A 903 -3.55 -19.22 12.96
N ILE A 904 -4.22 -18.98 11.84
CA ILE A 904 -5.02 -20.00 11.13
C ILE A 904 -4.16 -21.15 10.61
N THR A 905 -2.95 -20.87 10.15
CA THR A 905 -2.11 -21.85 9.44
C THR A 905 -1.09 -22.55 10.32
N SER A 906 -0.67 -21.93 11.43
CA SER A 906 0.34 -22.45 12.36
C SER A 906 0.10 -23.89 12.85
N PRO A 907 -1.13 -24.36 13.13
CA PRO A 907 -1.35 -25.74 13.58
C PRO A 907 -0.98 -26.82 12.54
N PHE A 908 -0.98 -26.43 11.26
CA PHE A 908 -0.85 -27.32 10.10
C PHE A 908 0.43 -27.09 9.30
N LEU A 909 1.23 -26.08 9.65
CA LEU A 909 2.53 -25.80 9.06
C LEU A 909 3.63 -25.85 10.12
N LEU A 910 4.63 -26.70 9.91
CA LEU A 910 5.84 -26.75 10.73
C LEU A 910 7.06 -26.35 9.89
N ARG A 911 7.79 -25.29 10.29
CA ARG A 911 9.02 -24.83 9.62
C ARG A 911 10.11 -24.58 10.65
N ARG A 912 11.30 -25.17 10.42
CA ARG A 912 12.50 -24.98 11.24
C ARG A 912 13.72 -24.79 10.35
N LEU A 913 14.61 -23.89 10.74
CA LEU A 913 15.81 -23.55 9.97
C LEU A 913 17.07 -24.21 10.57
N LYS A 914 18.07 -24.51 9.74
CA LYS A 914 19.38 -25.01 10.19
C LYS A 914 20.20 -23.96 10.94
N SER A 915 19.99 -22.69 10.60
CA SER A 915 20.65 -21.55 11.27
C SER A 915 20.16 -21.35 12.70
N ASP A 916 19.00 -21.92 13.06
CA ASP A 916 18.45 -21.83 14.39
C ASP A 916 19.21 -22.77 15.35
N LYS A 917 20.12 -22.17 16.12
CA LYS A 917 20.93 -22.88 17.12
C LYS A 917 20.09 -23.49 18.26
N SER A 918 18.82 -23.09 18.44
CA SER A 918 17.90 -23.74 19.38
C SER A 918 17.37 -25.10 18.87
N ILE A 919 17.47 -25.34 17.56
CA ILE A 919 17.05 -26.58 16.90
C ILE A 919 18.26 -27.49 16.63
N ILE A 920 19.40 -26.93 16.21
CA ILE A 920 20.63 -27.68 15.93
C ILE A 920 21.85 -26.97 16.51
N SER A 921 22.43 -27.54 17.56
CA SER A 921 23.72 -27.13 18.12
C SER A 921 24.92 -27.81 17.43
N ASP A 922 24.71 -29.00 16.86
CA ASP A 922 25.80 -29.93 16.54
C ASP A 922 26.18 -29.99 15.05
N LEU A 923 25.55 -29.20 14.18
CA LEU A 923 26.02 -29.12 12.79
C LEU A 923 27.29 -28.26 12.75
N PRO A 924 28.39 -28.76 12.14
CA PRO A 924 29.61 -27.97 11.93
C PRO A 924 29.33 -26.78 10.99
N ASP A 925 30.27 -25.85 10.84
CA ASP A 925 30.03 -24.66 10.04
C ASP A 925 30.02 -24.98 8.53
N LYS A 926 29.15 -24.29 7.79
CA LYS A 926 29.16 -24.26 6.32
C LYS A 926 29.81 -22.96 5.88
N ILE A 927 30.88 -23.05 5.09
CA ILE A 927 31.61 -21.88 4.58
C ILE A 927 31.48 -21.88 3.05
N GLU A 928 30.81 -20.85 2.52
CA GLU A 928 30.65 -20.66 1.07
C GLU A 928 31.66 -19.64 0.56
N GLN A 929 32.42 -20.01 -0.48
CA GLN A 929 33.49 -19.19 -1.06
C GLN A 929 33.38 -19.20 -2.58
N ASN A 930 33.41 -18.00 -3.18
CA ASN A 930 33.52 -17.85 -4.62
C ASN A 930 34.99 -17.95 -5.04
N GLN A 931 35.27 -18.82 -6.01
CA GLN A 931 36.59 -19.05 -6.60
C GLN A 931 36.59 -18.46 -8.00
N TYR A 932 37.44 -17.46 -8.25
CA TYR A 932 37.41 -16.69 -9.48
C TYR A 932 38.50 -17.15 -10.45
N CYS A 933 38.15 -17.38 -11.71
CA CYS A 933 39.09 -17.66 -12.81
C CYS A 933 38.94 -16.64 -13.94
N GLU A 934 39.97 -16.51 -14.77
CA GLU A 934 39.94 -15.68 -15.98
C GLU A 934 39.69 -16.55 -17.23
N LEU A 935 39.17 -15.94 -18.30
CA LEU A 935 39.07 -16.62 -19.60
C LEU A 935 40.45 -16.72 -20.25
N THR A 936 40.76 -17.84 -20.90
CA THR A 936 41.91 -17.90 -21.81
C THR A 936 41.68 -17.02 -23.03
N GLU A 937 42.74 -16.62 -23.74
CA GLU A 937 42.63 -15.81 -24.97
C GLU A 937 41.66 -16.43 -26.00
N LYS A 938 41.71 -17.76 -26.14
CA LYS A 938 40.82 -18.51 -27.03
C LYS A 938 39.37 -18.48 -26.56
N GLN A 939 39.12 -18.58 -25.25
CA GLN A 939 37.78 -18.46 -24.70
C GLN A 939 37.24 -17.03 -24.84
N ALA A 940 38.06 -16.01 -24.57
CA ALA A 940 37.68 -14.61 -24.70
C ALA A 940 37.26 -14.27 -26.14
N ALA A 941 38.08 -14.66 -27.13
CA ALA A 941 37.75 -14.45 -28.55
C ALA A 941 36.45 -15.17 -28.96
N LEU A 942 36.26 -16.40 -28.51
CA LEU A 942 35.04 -17.18 -28.79
C LEU A 942 33.81 -16.59 -28.11
N TYR A 943 33.95 -16.19 -26.85
CA TYR A 943 32.92 -15.56 -26.05
C TYR A 943 32.45 -14.27 -26.71
N GLU A 944 33.38 -13.36 -27.04
CA GLU A 944 33.05 -12.07 -27.66
C GLU A 944 32.35 -12.24 -29.02
N SER A 945 32.83 -13.18 -29.83
CA SER A 945 32.21 -13.51 -31.13
C SER A 945 30.76 -13.98 -30.97
N VAL A 946 30.51 -14.88 -30.01
CA VAL A 946 29.17 -15.42 -29.75
C VAL A 946 28.24 -14.35 -29.18
N VAL A 947 28.71 -13.51 -28.25
CA VAL A 947 27.93 -12.37 -27.73
C VAL A 947 27.54 -11.42 -28.85
N ARG A 948 28.50 -11.03 -29.69
CA ARG A 948 28.28 -10.07 -30.78
C ARG A 948 27.23 -10.57 -31.76
N GLU A 949 27.34 -11.83 -32.19
CA GLU A 949 26.38 -12.42 -33.11
C GLU A 949 25.01 -12.63 -32.48
N ALA A 950 24.96 -13.14 -31.24
CA ALA A 950 23.70 -13.34 -30.54
C ALA A 950 22.95 -12.02 -30.29
N LEU A 951 23.63 -10.95 -29.87
CA LEU A 951 23.01 -9.63 -29.70
C LEU A 951 22.50 -9.05 -31.03
N ARG A 952 23.22 -9.28 -32.14
CA ARG A 952 22.76 -8.89 -33.49
C ARG A 952 21.46 -9.60 -33.86
N VAL A 953 21.35 -10.90 -33.61
CA VAL A 953 20.12 -11.66 -33.89
C VAL A 953 18.98 -11.25 -32.95
N ILE A 954 19.26 -11.11 -31.65
CA ILE A 954 18.27 -10.72 -30.62
C ILE A 954 17.69 -9.33 -30.89
N SER A 955 18.52 -8.38 -31.33
CA SER A 955 18.08 -7.01 -31.64
C SER A 955 17.18 -6.91 -32.88
N GLY A 956 17.25 -7.88 -33.80
CA GLY A 956 16.42 -7.94 -35.00
C GLY A 956 15.09 -8.68 -34.82
N GLU A 957 14.82 -9.28 -33.66
CA GLU A 957 13.60 -10.04 -33.38
C GLU A 957 12.61 -9.22 -32.55
N SER A 958 11.40 -9.04 -33.07
CA SER A 958 10.34 -8.25 -32.43
C SER A 958 9.37 -9.10 -31.61
N ASP A 959 9.32 -10.41 -31.83
CA ASP A 959 8.50 -11.33 -31.04
C ASP A 959 9.13 -11.58 -29.66
N THR A 960 8.42 -11.21 -28.59
CA THR A 960 8.90 -11.31 -27.21
C THR A 960 9.24 -12.74 -26.79
N PHE A 961 8.45 -13.73 -27.22
CA PHE A 961 8.65 -15.12 -26.84
C PHE A 961 9.88 -15.71 -27.55
N LYS A 962 10.05 -15.44 -28.86
CA LYS A 962 11.24 -15.84 -29.62
C LYS A 962 12.50 -15.15 -29.09
N ARG A 963 12.42 -13.86 -28.78
CA ARG A 963 13.51 -13.09 -28.19
C ARG A 963 13.98 -13.68 -26.86
N GLN A 964 13.05 -14.00 -25.95
CA GLN A 964 13.37 -14.69 -24.69
C GLN A 964 14.07 -16.03 -24.94
N GLY A 965 13.61 -16.80 -25.93
CA GLY A 965 14.25 -18.05 -26.35
C GLY A 965 15.69 -17.86 -26.82
N LEU A 966 15.96 -16.83 -27.64
CA LEU A 966 17.30 -16.50 -28.13
C LEU A 966 18.26 -16.07 -27.01
N VAL A 967 17.77 -15.29 -26.03
CA VAL A 967 18.56 -14.90 -24.85
C VAL A 967 18.98 -16.13 -24.04
N LEU A 968 18.05 -17.07 -23.79
CA LEU A 968 18.35 -18.32 -23.10
C LEU A 968 19.35 -19.21 -23.87
N GLN A 969 19.27 -19.21 -25.21
CA GLN A 969 20.25 -19.91 -26.06
C GLN A 969 21.64 -19.29 -25.96
N MET A 970 21.76 -17.95 -26.02
CA MET A 970 23.02 -17.24 -25.84
C MET A 970 23.65 -17.57 -24.49
N ILE A 971 22.89 -17.45 -23.42
CA ILE A 971 23.27 -17.84 -22.05
C ILE A 971 23.85 -19.26 -22.01
N MET A 972 23.16 -20.21 -22.63
CA MET A 972 23.58 -21.60 -22.63
C MET A 972 24.90 -21.80 -23.38
N ALA A 973 25.11 -21.07 -24.48
CA ALA A 973 26.37 -21.06 -25.22
C ALA A 973 27.51 -20.46 -24.41
N LEU A 974 27.30 -19.31 -23.78
CA LEU A 974 28.33 -18.63 -22.97
C LEU A 974 28.76 -19.48 -21.78
N LYS A 975 27.82 -20.15 -21.10
CA LYS A 975 28.12 -21.14 -20.05
C LYS A 975 29.06 -22.25 -20.54
N GLN A 976 28.78 -22.80 -21.73
CA GLN A 976 29.63 -23.84 -22.30
C GLN A 976 31.03 -23.30 -22.62
N ILE A 977 31.14 -22.06 -23.11
CA ILE A 977 32.42 -21.41 -23.42
C ILE A 977 33.24 -21.16 -22.15
N CYS A 978 32.62 -20.62 -21.09
CA CYS A 978 33.25 -20.40 -19.77
C CYS A 978 33.76 -21.71 -19.17
N ASN A 979 33.00 -22.80 -19.33
CA ASN A 979 33.42 -24.13 -18.89
C ASN A 979 34.61 -24.66 -19.70
N HIS A 980 34.47 -24.73 -21.03
CA HIS A 980 35.53 -25.14 -21.95
C HIS A 980 35.18 -24.85 -23.42
N PRO A 981 36.10 -24.32 -24.25
CA PRO A 981 35.79 -23.99 -25.65
C PRO A 981 35.31 -25.20 -26.49
N ALA A 982 35.89 -26.38 -26.27
CA ALA A 982 35.46 -27.62 -26.94
C ALA A 982 34.03 -28.06 -26.57
N GLN A 983 33.50 -27.66 -25.40
CA GLN A 983 32.13 -27.99 -25.00
C GLN A 983 31.11 -27.30 -25.90
N TYR A 984 31.37 -26.05 -26.29
CA TYR A 984 30.53 -25.30 -27.22
C TYR A 984 30.77 -25.73 -28.67
N LEU A 985 32.03 -25.81 -29.09
CA LEU A 985 32.38 -26.12 -30.49
C LEU A 985 32.08 -27.57 -30.90
N LYS A 986 31.88 -28.47 -29.93
CA LYS A 986 31.67 -29.93 -30.11
C LYS A 986 32.80 -30.66 -30.87
N LYS A 987 33.90 -29.96 -31.14
CA LYS A 987 35.08 -30.41 -31.90
C LYS A 987 36.32 -29.65 -31.41
N GLY A 988 37.50 -30.25 -31.53
CA GLY A 988 38.78 -29.63 -31.20
C GLY A 988 39.44 -30.21 -29.95
N ASP A 989 40.55 -29.59 -29.55
CA ASP A 989 41.36 -29.96 -28.39
C ASP A 989 40.59 -29.79 -27.07
N THR A 990 40.63 -30.82 -26.23
CA THR A 990 39.94 -30.91 -24.92
C THR A 990 40.89 -30.73 -23.74
N SER A 991 42.13 -30.30 -23.96
CA SER A 991 43.14 -30.11 -22.91
C SER A 991 42.71 -29.04 -21.89
N ALA A 992 42.90 -29.32 -20.60
CA ALA A 992 42.42 -28.46 -19.51
C ALA A 992 43.00 -27.03 -19.56
N ASN A 993 44.23 -26.87 -20.06
CA ASN A 993 44.91 -25.57 -20.19
C ASN A 993 44.24 -24.59 -21.18
N LEU A 994 43.23 -25.04 -21.93
CA LEU A 994 42.43 -24.17 -22.80
C LEU A 994 41.25 -23.52 -22.07
N SER A 995 41.04 -23.84 -20.78
CA SER A 995 40.00 -23.24 -19.93
C SER A 995 40.54 -22.81 -18.58
N GLY A 996 40.43 -21.53 -18.25
CA GLY A 996 40.85 -21.03 -16.93
C GLY A 996 40.02 -21.61 -15.79
N LYS A 997 38.77 -22.02 -16.06
CA LYS A 997 37.92 -22.71 -15.08
C LYS A 997 38.36 -24.15 -14.84
N ALA A 998 38.87 -24.83 -15.88
CA ALA A 998 39.41 -26.18 -15.77
C ALA A 998 40.75 -26.19 -15.04
N GLU A 999 41.63 -25.21 -15.29
CA GLU A 999 42.88 -25.04 -14.53
C GLU A 999 42.60 -24.76 -13.06
N LEU A 1000 41.77 -23.76 -12.73
CA LEU A 1000 41.37 -23.46 -11.36
C LEU A 1000 40.75 -24.68 -10.66
N PHE A 1001 39.93 -25.45 -11.37
CA PHE A 1001 39.32 -26.67 -10.83
C PHE A 1001 40.36 -27.72 -10.44
N LEU A 1002 41.35 -27.98 -11.30
CA LEU A 1002 42.42 -28.95 -11.03
C LEU A 1002 43.34 -28.44 -9.90
N ASP A 1003 43.68 -27.16 -9.91
CA ASP A 1003 44.49 -26.52 -8.86
C ASP A 1003 43.79 -26.55 -7.50
N LEU A 1004 42.46 -26.41 -7.47
CA LEU A 1004 41.66 -26.54 -6.25
C LEU A 1004 41.60 -27.98 -5.76
N LEU A 1005 41.54 -28.98 -6.65
CA LEU A 1005 41.51 -30.38 -6.26
C LEU A 1005 42.84 -30.88 -5.69
N GLU A 1006 43.97 -30.38 -6.19
CA GLU A 1006 45.31 -30.83 -5.80
C GLU A 1006 45.56 -30.80 -4.27
N PRO A 1007 45.34 -29.68 -3.54
CA PRO A 1007 45.50 -29.64 -2.09
C PRO A 1007 44.43 -30.46 -1.35
N LEU A 1008 43.19 -30.53 -1.85
CA LEU A 1008 42.11 -31.30 -1.21
C LEU A 1008 42.39 -32.81 -1.23
N LEU A 1009 42.95 -33.31 -2.34
CA LEU A 1009 43.37 -34.70 -2.47
C LEU A 1009 44.61 -35.01 -1.64
N ALA A 1010 45.56 -34.06 -1.56
CA ALA A 1010 46.74 -34.16 -0.70
C ALA A 1010 46.36 -34.22 0.79
N ALA A 1011 45.32 -33.49 1.19
CA ALA A 1011 44.71 -33.55 2.53
C ALA A 1011 43.83 -34.80 2.76
N HIS A 1012 43.70 -35.68 1.76
CA HIS A 1012 42.86 -36.88 1.80
C HIS A 1012 41.37 -36.60 2.04
N GLU A 1013 40.89 -35.43 1.64
CA GLU A 1013 39.49 -35.04 1.77
C GLU A 1013 38.67 -35.59 0.61
N LYS A 1014 37.36 -35.78 0.85
CA LYS A 1014 36.41 -36.21 -0.17
C LYS A 1014 35.67 -35.00 -0.73
N VAL A 1015 35.53 -34.97 -2.05
CA VAL A 1015 35.02 -33.82 -2.81
C VAL A 1015 33.83 -34.23 -3.67
N LEU A 1016 32.73 -33.48 -3.57
CA LEU A 1016 31.62 -33.53 -4.53
C LEU A 1016 31.81 -32.45 -5.57
N VAL A 1017 31.62 -32.77 -6.84
CA VAL A 1017 31.69 -31.79 -7.93
C VAL A 1017 30.37 -31.79 -8.69
N PHE A 1018 29.71 -30.65 -8.74
CA PHE A 1018 28.45 -30.46 -9.43
C PHE A 1018 28.64 -29.71 -10.75
N THR A 1019 27.96 -30.18 -11.79
CA THR A 1019 27.87 -29.50 -13.09
C THR A 1019 26.45 -29.59 -13.65
N GLN A 1020 25.97 -28.58 -14.37
CA GLN A 1020 24.68 -28.68 -15.07
C GLN A 1020 24.74 -29.56 -16.32
N PHE A 1021 25.93 -29.71 -16.93
CA PHE A 1021 26.08 -30.33 -18.23
C PHE A 1021 26.72 -31.71 -18.11
N ARG A 1022 26.11 -32.70 -18.78
CA ARG A 1022 26.70 -34.04 -18.89
C ARG A 1022 28.07 -34.00 -19.56
N GLU A 1023 28.18 -33.26 -20.65
CA GLU A 1023 29.38 -33.15 -21.48
C GLU A 1023 30.55 -32.54 -20.70
N ALA A 1024 30.28 -31.55 -19.83
CA ALA A 1024 31.29 -31.01 -18.93
C ALA A 1024 31.74 -32.05 -17.90
N GLY A 1025 30.83 -32.86 -17.35
CA GLY A 1025 31.19 -33.96 -16.46
C GLY A 1025 32.09 -35.02 -17.11
N GLU A 1026 31.90 -35.28 -18.41
CA GLU A 1026 32.78 -36.17 -19.18
C GLU A 1026 34.19 -35.58 -19.35
N LEU A 1027 34.30 -34.27 -19.61
CA LEU A 1027 35.57 -33.55 -19.65
C LEU A 1027 36.28 -33.55 -18.29
N LEU A 1028 35.56 -33.22 -17.21
CA LEU A 1028 36.09 -33.24 -15.84
C LEU A 1028 36.65 -34.62 -15.48
N SER A 1029 35.94 -35.69 -15.84
CA SER A 1029 36.39 -37.07 -15.61
C SER A 1029 37.72 -37.37 -16.31
N ALA A 1030 37.86 -36.93 -17.56
CA ALA A 1030 39.07 -37.10 -18.34
C ALA A 1030 40.26 -36.32 -17.74
N TRP A 1031 40.05 -35.05 -17.37
CA TRP A 1031 41.09 -34.21 -16.77
C TRP A 1031 41.57 -34.73 -15.41
N ILE A 1032 40.65 -35.20 -14.57
CA ILE A 1032 41.00 -35.80 -13.28
C ILE A 1032 41.83 -37.08 -13.49
N LYS A 1033 41.45 -37.91 -14.46
CA LYS A 1033 42.20 -39.13 -14.81
C LYS A 1033 43.59 -38.82 -15.32
N GLU A 1034 43.74 -37.80 -16.16
CA GLU A 1034 45.02 -37.38 -16.71
C GLU A 1034 45.94 -36.79 -15.62
N ARG A 1035 45.42 -35.88 -14.80
CA ARG A 1035 46.21 -35.16 -13.78
C ARG A 1035 46.53 -36.03 -12.56
N PHE A 1036 45.60 -36.86 -12.10
CA PHE A 1036 45.70 -37.61 -10.84
C PHE A 1036 45.73 -39.13 -11.03
N GLY A 1037 45.73 -39.62 -12.27
CA GLY A 1037 45.87 -41.05 -12.60
C GLY A 1037 44.65 -41.92 -12.29
N ARG A 1038 43.52 -41.34 -11.84
CA ARG A 1038 42.32 -42.07 -11.44
C ARG A 1038 41.06 -41.43 -11.97
N GLU A 1039 40.19 -42.25 -12.55
CA GLU A 1039 38.90 -41.80 -13.07
C GLU A 1039 37.86 -41.73 -11.94
N PRO A 1040 37.16 -40.59 -11.76
CA PRO A 1040 36.15 -40.44 -10.72
C PRO A 1040 34.84 -41.14 -11.09
N GLN A 1041 34.00 -41.44 -10.09
CA GLN A 1041 32.61 -41.82 -10.38
C GLN A 1041 31.84 -40.61 -10.93
N PHE A 1042 30.98 -40.81 -11.94
CA PHE A 1042 30.12 -39.76 -12.48
C PHE A 1042 28.65 -40.18 -12.51
N LEU A 1043 27.83 -39.48 -11.71
CA LEU A 1043 26.39 -39.71 -11.60
C LEU A 1043 25.59 -38.72 -12.45
N HIS A 1044 24.94 -39.21 -13.50
CA HIS A 1044 24.07 -38.42 -14.38
C HIS A 1044 22.77 -39.15 -14.73
N GLY A 1045 21.84 -38.45 -15.39
CA GLY A 1045 20.48 -38.95 -15.68
C GLY A 1045 20.42 -40.24 -16.52
N GLY A 1046 21.48 -40.57 -17.27
CA GLY A 1046 21.57 -41.79 -18.09
C GLY A 1046 22.05 -43.03 -17.34
N VAL A 1047 22.51 -42.89 -16.09
CA VAL A 1047 22.98 -44.04 -15.29
C VAL A 1047 21.79 -44.85 -14.80
N ALA A 1048 21.82 -46.16 -15.03
CA ALA A 1048 20.78 -47.08 -14.58
C ALA A 1048 20.68 -47.11 -13.04
N ARG A 1049 19.46 -47.29 -12.52
CA ARG A 1049 19.14 -47.18 -11.08
C ARG A 1049 20.06 -48.02 -10.18
N LYS A 1050 20.28 -49.30 -10.52
CA LYS A 1050 21.13 -50.22 -9.75
C LYS A 1050 22.58 -49.75 -9.64
N THR A 1051 23.10 -49.13 -10.70
CA THR A 1051 24.45 -48.59 -10.76
C THR A 1051 24.61 -47.33 -9.89
N ARG A 1052 23.57 -46.47 -9.83
CA ARG A 1052 23.60 -45.24 -9.02
C ARG A 1052 23.87 -45.52 -7.54
N ASP A 1053 23.20 -46.53 -7.00
CA ASP A 1053 23.35 -46.92 -5.60
C ASP A 1053 24.78 -47.38 -5.27
N SER A 1054 25.35 -48.22 -6.15
CA SER A 1054 26.73 -48.69 -6.00
C SER A 1054 27.77 -47.58 -6.07
N MET A 1055 27.50 -46.49 -6.80
CA MET A 1055 28.39 -45.33 -6.89
C MET A 1055 28.36 -44.53 -5.59
N VAL A 1056 27.17 -44.27 -5.05
CA VAL A 1056 27.00 -43.54 -3.77
C VAL A 1056 27.62 -44.31 -2.62
N GLU A 1057 27.39 -45.62 -2.55
CA GLU A 1057 27.95 -46.46 -1.48
C GLU A 1057 29.48 -46.54 -1.54
N ARG A 1058 30.05 -46.72 -2.74
CA ARG A 1058 31.50 -46.66 -2.94
C ARG A 1058 32.07 -45.31 -2.52
N PHE A 1059 31.48 -44.20 -2.95
CA PHE A 1059 31.95 -42.88 -2.55
C PHE A 1059 31.86 -42.64 -1.04
N GLN A 1060 30.84 -43.16 -0.35
CA GLN A 1060 30.71 -42.99 1.10
C GLN A 1060 31.75 -43.84 1.85
N ASN A 1061 31.90 -45.13 1.49
CA ASN A 1061 32.64 -46.11 2.30
C ASN A 1061 34.08 -46.39 1.82
N ASP A 1062 34.34 -46.32 0.52
CA ASP A 1062 35.67 -46.57 -0.04
C ASP A 1062 36.55 -45.32 0.16
N ARG A 1063 37.66 -45.47 0.88
CA ARG A 1063 38.61 -44.37 1.14
C ARG A 1063 39.39 -43.98 -0.11
N THR A 1064 39.39 -44.81 -1.14
CA THR A 1064 40.14 -44.56 -2.37
C THR A 1064 39.31 -43.77 -3.39
N GLU A 1065 37.98 -43.75 -3.25
CA GLU A 1065 37.08 -42.90 -4.01
C GLU A 1065 36.98 -41.51 -3.37
N ARG A 1066 37.80 -40.57 -3.87
CA ARG A 1066 37.93 -39.22 -3.31
C ARG A 1066 37.11 -38.15 -4.02
N ILE A 1067 36.81 -38.34 -5.30
CA ILE A 1067 36.05 -37.37 -6.11
C ILE A 1067 34.79 -38.04 -6.63
N PHE A 1068 33.65 -37.37 -6.47
CA PHE A 1068 32.39 -37.81 -7.05
C PHE A 1068 31.74 -36.69 -7.85
N LEU A 1069 31.59 -36.92 -9.16
CA LEU A 1069 30.96 -35.98 -10.08
C LEU A 1069 29.44 -36.23 -10.11
N LEU A 1070 28.64 -35.17 -10.06
CA LEU A 1070 27.19 -35.23 -10.10
C LEU A 1070 26.63 -34.17 -11.07
N SER A 1071 25.67 -34.56 -11.91
CA SER A 1071 24.90 -33.54 -12.64
C SER A 1071 23.83 -32.91 -11.74
N LEU A 1072 23.64 -31.58 -11.77
CA LEU A 1072 22.74 -30.87 -10.85
C LEU A 1072 21.31 -31.44 -10.83
N LYS A 1073 20.75 -31.82 -11.99
CA LYS A 1073 19.42 -32.44 -12.07
C LYS A 1073 19.38 -33.89 -11.55
N ALA A 1074 20.48 -34.63 -11.63
CA ALA A 1074 20.56 -36.01 -11.13
C ALA A 1074 20.94 -36.08 -9.64
N GLY A 1075 21.75 -35.12 -9.16
CA GLY A 1075 22.20 -34.98 -7.77
C GLY A 1075 21.30 -34.11 -6.89
N GLY A 1076 20.43 -33.28 -7.48
CA GLY A 1076 19.52 -32.37 -6.77
C GLY A 1076 18.39 -33.04 -5.99
N THR A 1077 18.37 -34.37 -5.90
CA THR A 1077 17.24 -35.13 -5.33
C THR A 1077 17.73 -36.24 -4.40
N GLY A 1078 17.28 -36.20 -3.15
CA GLY A 1078 17.33 -37.30 -2.18
C GLY A 1078 18.65 -37.74 -1.57
N LEU A 1079 19.77 -37.66 -2.30
CA LEU A 1079 21.00 -38.36 -1.94
C LEU A 1079 21.60 -37.87 -0.61
N ASN A 1080 22.14 -38.81 0.17
CA ASN A 1080 22.91 -38.53 1.38
C ASN A 1080 24.40 -38.74 1.10
N LEU A 1081 25.21 -37.68 1.15
CA LEU A 1081 26.63 -37.65 0.75
C LEU A 1081 27.53 -37.03 1.82
N THR A 1082 27.26 -37.35 3.09
CA THR A 1082 27.93 -36.79 4.28
C THR A 1082 29.44 -37.05 4.39
N ALA A 1083 30.02 -38.00 3.63
CA ALA A 1083 31.47 -38.22 3.67
C ALA A 1083 32.28 -37.11 3.00
N ALA A 1084 31.66 -36.24 2.20
CA ALA A 1084 32.33 -35.11 1.58
C ALA A 1084 32.40 -33.91 2.54
N ALA A 1085 33.60 -33.36 2.71
CA ALA A 1085 33.83 -32.10 3.41
C ALA A 1085 33.90 -30.92 2.43
N ASN A 1086 34.11 -31.18 1.14
CA ASN A 1086 34.22 -30.16 0.10
C ASN A 1086 33.15 -30.36 -0.98
N VAL A 1087 32.54 -29.27 -1.40
CA VAL A 1087 31.59 -29.21 -2.51
C VAL A 1087 32.08 -28.18 -3.51
N ILE A 1088 32.26 -28.59 -4.76
CA ILE A 1088 32.64 -27.70 -5.86
C ILE A 1088 31.46 -27.58 -6.82
N HIS A 1089 30.97 -26.37 -7.04
CA HIS A 1089 30.06 -26.05 -8.13
C HIS A 1089 30.90 -25.56 -9.31
N PHE A 1090 31.06 -26.41 -10.33
CA PHE A 1090 31.91 -26.13 -11.49
C PHE A 1090 31.29 -25.07 -12.41
N ASP A 1091 29.97 -25.05 -12.54
CA ASP A 1091 29.23 -24.03 -13.27
C ASP A 1091 28.12 -23.40 -12.42
N LEU A 1092 27.94 -22.09 -12.56
CA LEU A 1092 27.05 -21.30 -11.71
C LEU A 1092 25.59 -21.55 -12.09
N TRP A 1093 24.74 -21.86 -11.11
CA TRP A 1093 23.30 -22.00 -11.29
C TRP A 1093 22.55 -20.82 -10.68
N TRP A 1094 21.79 -20.12 -11.51
CA TRP A 1094 21.12 -18.84 -11.22
C TRP A 1094 20.03 -18.91 -10.15
N ASN A 1095 19.47 -20.09 -9.88
CA ASN A 1095 18.52 -20.27 -8.80
C ASN A 1095 19.28 -20.72 -7.53
N PRO A 1096 19.45 -19.84 -6.53
CA PRO A 1096 20.28 -20.15 -5.36
C PRO A 1096 19.71 -21.29 -4.52
N ALA A 1097 18.39 -21.55 -4.60
CA ALA A 1097 17.75 -22.66 -3.91
C ALA A 1097 18.18 -24.02 -4.47
N VAL A 1098 18.45 -24.10 -5.79
CA VAL A 1098 18.91 -25.35 -6.43
C VAL A 1098 20.37 -25.64 -6.05
N GLU A 1099 21.23 -24.61 -6.02
CA GLU A 1099 22.60 -24.75 -5.52
C GLU A 1099 22.62 -25.13 -4.04
N ALA A 1100 21.83 -24.44 -3.20
CA ALA A 1100 21.70 -24.75 -1.79
C ALA A 1100 21.21 -26.19 -1.58
N GLN A 1101 20.24 -26.66 -2.36
CA GLN A 1101 19.74 -28.02 -2.35
C GLN A 1101 20.80 -29.07 -2.73
N ALA A 1102 21.74 -28.72 -3.62
CA ALA A 1102 22.86 -29.57 -4.02
C ALA A 1102 23.97 -29.58 -2.95
N THR A 1103 24.33 -28.41 -2.41
CA THR A 1103 25.26 -28.26 -1.28
C THR A 1103 24.78 -28.99 -0.03
N ASP A 1104 23.48 -28.89 0.26
CA ASP A 1104 22.80 -29.56 1.36
C ASP A 1104 22.77 -31.09 1.22
N ARG A 1105 23.44 -31.69 0.22
CA ARG A 1105 23.67 -33.14 0.14
C ARG A 1105 24.89 -33.58 0.97
N ALA A 1106 25.91 -32.72 1.07
CA ALA A 1106 27.05 -32.88 1.96
C ALA A 1106 26.80 -32.25 3.34
N TYR A 1107 26.12 -31.09 3.38
CA TYR A 1107 25.76 -30.40 4.63
C TYR A 1107 24.47 -30.96 5.25
N ARG A 1108 24.57 -32.20 5.75
CA ARG A 1108 23.45 -32.96 6.37
C ARG A 1108 23.82 -33.50 7.74
N ILE A 1109 22.79 -33.92 8.47
CA ILE A 1109 22.94 -34.66 9.72
C ILE A 1109 23.81 -35.90 9.50
N GLY A 1110 24.84 -36.06 10.32
CA GLY A 1110 25.88 -37.07 10.17
C GLY A 1110 27.20 -36.52 9.62
N GLN A 1111 27.21 -35.27 9.16
CA GLN A 1111 28.44 -34.54 8.86
C GLN A 1111 29.23 -34.29 10.17
N GLN A 1112 30.52 -34.61 10.14
CA GLN A 1112 31.45 -34.45 11.28
C GLN A 1112 32.51 -33.37 11.04
N HIS A 1113 32.57 -32.82 9.83
CA HIS A 1113 33.57 -31.81 9.43
C HIS A 1113 32.87 -30.56 8.89
N ASN A 1114 33.53 -29.40 9.02
CA ASN A 1114 33.07 -28.18 8.35
C ASN A 1114 32.96 -28.43 6.84
N VAL A 1115 31.87 -27.95 6.23
CA VAL A 1115 31.64 -28.12 4.80
C VAL A 1115 32.09 -26.86 4.07
N GLN A 1116 33.13 -26.99 3.24
CA GLN A 1116 33.59 -25.94 2.35
C GLN A 1116 32.86 -26.04 1.01
N VAL A 1117 32.32 -24.91 0.55
CA VAL A 1117 31.59 -24.83 -0.71
C VAL A 1117 32.31 -23.86 -1.62
N HIS A 1118 32.84 -24.37 -2.73
CA HIS A 1118 33.61 -23.62 -3.72
C HIS A 1118 32.74 -23.39 -4.95
N ARG A 1119 32.45 -22.13 -5.28
CA ARG A 1119 31.65 -21.76 -6.46
C ARG A 1119 32.58 -21.17 -7.51
N LEU A 1120 32.77 -21.85 -8.64
CA LEU A 1120 33.70 -21.40 -9.67
C LEU A 1120 33.00 -20.37 -10.58
N ILE A 1121 33.57 -19.16 -10.63
CA ILE A 1121 33.00 -18.02 -11.35
C ILE A 1121 34.06 -17.45 -12.30
N THR A 1122 33.70 -17.30 -13.57
CA THR A 1122 34.60 -16.67 -14.54
C THR A 1122 34.48 -15.14 -14.52
N ARG A 1123 35.58 -14.44 -14.24
CA ARG A 1123 35.67 -12.98 -14.17
C ARG A 1123 35.43 -12.30 -15.50
N ALA A 1124 34.96 -11.06 -15.43
CA ALA A 1124 34.65 -10.21 -16.59
C ALA A 1124 33.67 -10.86 -17.58
N THR A 1125 32.88 -11.84 -17.12
CA THR A 1125 31.84 -12.51 -17.90
C THR A 1125 30.46 -12.30 -17.28
N PHE A 1126 29.44 -12.80 -17.97
CA PHE A 1126 28.07 -12.81 -17.44
C PHE A 1126 27.92 -13.59 -16.13
N GLU A 1127 28.80 -14.56 -15.81
CA GLU A 1127 28.72 -15.33 -14.56
C GLU A 1127 28.97 -14.47 -13.32
N GLU A 1128 29.98 -13.60 -13.37
CA GLU A 1128 30.31 -12.66 -12.29
C GLU A 1128 29.19 -11.65 -12.08
N ARG A 1129 28.76 -10.98 -13.16
CA ARG A 1129 27.70 -9.96 -13.11
C ARG A 1129 26.38 -10.50 -12.57
N ILE A 1130 26.07 -11.75 -12.87
CA ILE A 1130 24.85 -12.40 -12.35
C ILE A 1130 25.01 -12.84 -10.91
N ASN A 1131 26.18 -13.34 -10.52
CA ASN A 1131 26.43 -13.66 -9.12
C ASN A 1131 26.29 -12.42 -8.23
N ASP A 1132 26.83 -11.28 -8.66
CA ASP A 1132 26.77 -10.03 -7.90
C ASP A 1132 25.31 -9.55 -7.74
N MET A 1133 24.52 -9.65 -8.81
CA MET A 1133 23.09 -9.34 -8.79
C MET A 1133 22.28 -10.28 -7.89
N ILE A 1134 22.63 -11.58 -7.84
CA ILE A 1134 21.99 -12.55 -6.95
C ILE A 1134 22.34 -12.28 -5.48
N GLN A 1135 23.58 -11.91 -5.18
CA GLN A 1135 24.04 -11.62 -3.82
C GLN A 1135 23.40 -10.33 -3.26
N SER A 1136 23.25 -9.29 -4.09
CA SER A 1136 22.49 -8.08 -3.74
C SER A 1136 21.05 -8.43 -3.30
N LYS A 1137 20.35 -9.29 -4.06
CA LYS A 1137 18.97 -9.73 -3.76
C LYS A 1137 18.86 -10.55 -2.48
N ARG A 1138 19.85 -11.40 -2.18
CA ARG A 1138 19.79 -12.37 -1.06
C ARG A 1138 19.73 -11.71 0.31
N ASN A 1139 20.39 -10.55 0.50
CA ASN A 1139 20.45 -9.85 1.78
C ASN A 1139 19.11 -9.26 2.24
N LEU A 1140 18.12 -9.14 1.35
CA LEU A 1140 16.78 -8.64 1.68
C LEU A 1140 15.67 -9.67 1.48
N ALA A 1141 15.96 -10.81 0.87
CA ALA A 1141 15.00 -11.86 0.56
C ALA A 1141 14.62 -12.77 1.74
N ASP A 1142 15.26 -12.66 2.92
CA ASP A 1142 14.91 -13.45 4.11
C ASP A 1142 13.49 -13.13 4.66
N MET A 1143 12.83 -12.08 4.16
CA MET A 1143 11.42 -11.78 4.45
C MET A 1143 10.45 -11.91 3.25
N THR A 1144 10.93 -12.01 2.00
CA THR A 1144 10.07 -12.11 0.81
C THR A 1144 10.87 -12.63 -0.39
N VAL A 1145 10.63 -13.88 -0.82
CA VAL A 1145 11.45 -14.57 -1.85
C VAL A 1145 10.86 -14.40 -3.25
N GLY A 1146 11.74 -14.05 -4.21
CA GLY A 1146 11.43 -13.69 -5.58
C GLY A 1146 12.07 -14.54 -6.70
N SER A 1147 11.42 -14.41 -7.86
CA SER A 1147 11.91 -14.38 -9.26
C SER A 1147 12.83 -15.49 -9.79
N GLY A 1148 12.26 -16.50 -10.46
CA GLY A 1148 12.98 -17.51 -11.28
C GLY A 1148 13.48 -17.01 -12.65
N GLU A 1149 13.98 -17.91 -13.51
CA GLU A 1149 14.70 -17.66 -14.80
C GLU A 1149 14.08 -16.63 -15.80
N LYS A 1150 12.81 -16.26 -15.62
CA LYS A 1150 12.07 -15.34 -16.50
C LYS A 1150 12.63 -13.91 -16.52
N TRP A 1151 13.29 -13.46 -15.45
CA TRP A 1151 13.73 -12.06 -15.36
C TRP A 1151 14.88 -11.73 -16.33
N ILE A 1152 15.76 -12.70 -16.64
CA ILE A 1152 16.90 -12.50 -17.55
C ILE A 1152 16.45 -12.42 -19.01
N GLY A 1153 15.47 -13.24 -19.42
CA GLY A 1153 14.89 -13.20 -20.77
C GLY A 1153 14.19 -11.87 -21.08
N ASN A 1154 13.83 -11.11 -20.04
CA ASN A 1154 13.21 -9.81 -20.18
C ASN A 1154 14.24 -8.68 -20.34
N LEU A 1155 15.54 -8.86 -20.05
CA LEU A 1155 16.58 -7.82 -20.19
C LEU A 1155 16.47 -7.04 -21.52
N SER A 1156 16.55 -5.70 -21.49
CA SER A 1156 16.54 -4.85 -22.69
C SER A 1156 17.83 -5.05 -23.48
N ASN A 1157 17.90 -4.58 -24.73
CA ASN A 1157 19.10 -4.79 -25.55
C ASN A 1157 20.36 -4.15 -24.94
N ASN A 1158 20.21 -3.01 -24.24
CA ASN A 1158 21.33 -2.34 -23.57
C ASN A 1158 21.74 -3.10 -22.31
N GLU A 1159 20.79 -3.50 -21.46
CA GLU A 1159 21.11 -4.32 -20.28
C GLU A 1159 21.70 -5.68 -20.66
N LEU A 1160 21.23 -6.30 -21.75
CA LEU A 1160 21.83 -7.52 -22.30
C LEU A 1160 23.28 -7.25 -22.73
N LYS A 1161 23.54 -6.13 -23.41
CA LYS A 1161 24.90 -5.77 -23.77
C LYS A 1161 25.77 -5.56 -22.51
N ASP A 1162 25.25 -4.89 -21.50
CA ASP A 1162 25.98 -4.59 -20.26
C ASP A 1162 26.13 -5.80 -19.34
N VAL A 1163 25.29 -6.82 -19.42
CA VAL A 1163 25.44 -8.06 -18.66
C VAL A 1163 26.34 -9.07 -19.38
N PHE A 1164 26.27 -9.12 -20.71
CA PHE A 1164 26.91 -10.20 -21.48
C PHE A 1164 28.24 -9.81 -22.14
N SER A 1165 28.57 -8.53 -22.33
CA SER A 1165 29.86 -8.11 -22.92
C SER A 1165 31.04 -8.40 -21.98
N LEU A 1166 32.23 -8.69 -22.52
CA LEU A 1166 33.43 -8.79 -21.68
C LEU A 1166 33.75 -7.45 -21.02
N GLY A 1167 34.14 -7.50 -19.74
CA GLY A 1167 34.51 -6.34 -18.91
C GLY A 1167 35.97 -5.94 -19.05
#